data_AF-A0A976CKY1-F1
#
_entry.id   AF-A0A976CKY1-F1
#
_cell.length_a   1.000
_cell.length_b   1.000
_cell.length_c   1.000
_cell.angle_alpha   90.00
_cell.angle_beta   90.00
_cell.angle_gamma   90.00
#
_symmetry.space_group_name_H-M   'P 1'
#
loop_
_entity.id
_entity.type
_entity.pdbx_description
1 polymer ?
#
loop_
_entity_poly.entity_id
_entity_poly.type
_entity_poly.pdbx_seq_one_letter_code
_entity_poly.pdbx_strand_id
1 'polypeptide(L)'
;MTYDTNTNTILDSEPLENDRELLTPLMAFTQEVLLDEEEAEPLDVRYQALPGNERVAVDCIVEKVARCCRESKVGKKLPTAFYIHVSALSGLNPVLVIYENCARRHLENIEEATLVKFSLNQPKISYLFYPDFDTDAHPALQTSIQINLATGEVKYFDYSNSENPPVLHRKETFVTADYPNYEKFARLTRCEEGWGLLDNTSAIGTRDGWIKYLGYCGVEIHDHAVVERLKQENSELSIPKIERHKAAMVRNSISKPVRLVLESDLFVDGMTFFDYGCGYGGDVKCIAEEGYAAAGWDPYYQPDTPRISADIVNIGYVINVIESLAQRREALLNAWELTKNLLVVAAQVLIDDPDRGQIAYGDGVITSRNTFQKYYEQEELKVYIDRVLSVDAIPVALGIYFVFRDAAEGEGFRASRFRSHLATPRVRSQVKRFEDYEEMLAPLMGFVSDRGRLPVKGELAEEAPIKEEFHSFNRAWRVILQATDADDWETIADKRRQDLLVYLALNGLGDRPAMRRLPAQIRNDIKGLFDSYQKACTLADLMIYSLSKPDIVADCCEDSAIGYKQHGSLSVHVSFLEELDPLLRLYEGCANRTIGRLDGATIVKFHARKPQISYLFYPDFDTNPHPALHTAMHIHLRDLSVSYQDYSEAYNPPILVRKEAFVTASYPHYEKFAKLTRQEEKLGILDGGVVKKYREWVKCLEENCVKIKGHKLFWRSDADPERVKMLQKAASERQQKKIEVNAGKMEVTAEGAEGTEKEKEYGEEKGSD
;
A
#
# COMPACT_ATOMS: atom_id res chain seq x y z
N MET A 1 -24.71 41.31 44.04
CA MET A 1 -23.96 42.51 43.65
C MET A 1 -23.65 42.35 42.18
N THR A 2 -24.27 43.20 41.36
CA THR A 2 -24.04 43.32 39.92
C THR A 2 -22.60 43.75 39.67
N TYR A 3 -21.87 42.99 38.86
CA TYR A 3 -20.59 43.43 38.31
C TYR A 3 -20.67 43.47 36.80
N ASP A 4 -20.18 44.60 36.31
CA ASP A 4 -20.46 45.28 35.06
C ASP A 4 -19.47 44.82 33.97
N THR A 5 -20.00 44.41 32.81
CA THR A 5 -19.22 44.03 31.63
C THR A 5 -19.14 45.22 30.70
N ASN A 6 -18.17 46.11 30.91
CA ASN A 6 -17.70 47.02 29.88
C ASN A 6 -16.42 47.72 30.33
N THR A 7 -15.29 47.33 29.71
CA THR A 7 -14.24 48.20 29.11
C THR A 7 -12.91 47.46 29.06
N ASN A 8 -12.57 46.95 27.88
CA ASN A 8 -11.31 47.34 27.24
C ASN A 8 -11.40 47.03 25.75
N THR A 9 -11.66 48.10 25.02
CA THR A 9 -11.71 48.21 23.57
C THR A 9 -10.29 48.16 23.02
N ILE A 10 -9.99 47.19 22.16
CA ILE A 10 -8.98 47.34 21.11
C ILE A 10 -9.73 47.16 19.79
N LEU A 11 -9.99 48.32 19.18
CA LEU A 11 -10.28 48.65 17.78
C LEU A 11 -10.92 47.56 16.89
N ASP A 12 -12.17 47.83 16.51
CA ASP A 12 -12.80 47.34 15.28
C ASP A 12 -11.84 47.55 14.09
N SER A 13 -11.22 46.47 13.62
CA SER A 13 -10.73 46.38 12.24
C SER A 13 -11.81 45.68 11.43
N GLU A 14 -12.43 46.41 10.50
CA GLU A 14 -13.29 45.83 9.47
C GLU A 14 -12.62 44.62 8.80
N PRO A 15 -13.38 43.61 8.35
CA PRO A 15 -12.81 42.50 7.62
C PRO A 15 -12.20 43.04 6.33
N LEU A 16 -10.88 42.98 6.22
CA LEU A 16 -10.18 43.21 4.96
C LEU A 16 -10.61 42.09 4.00
N GLU A 17 -11.57 42.41 3.14
CA GLU A 17 -11.87 41.65 1.93
C GLU A 17 -10.59 41.59 1.09
N ASN A 18 -9.87 40.48 1.20
CA ASN A 18 -8.83 40.11 0.25
C ASN A 18 -9.42 39.00 -0.62
N ASP A 19 -9.73 39.34 -1.87
CA ASP A 19 -10.08 38.48 -3.00
C ASP A 19 -10.52 37.03 -2.69
N ARG A 20 -11.85 36.82 -2.56
CA ARG A 20 -12.63 35.59 -2.85
C ARG A 20 -11.94 34.19 -2.72
N GLU A 21 -11.25 33.91 -1.63
CA GLU A 21 -11.04 32.54 -1.11
C GLU A 21 -11.30 32.51 0.40
N LEU A 22 -12.24 31.68 0.87
CA LEU A 22 -12.47 31.45 2.30
C LEU A 22 -11.20 30.81 2.89
N LEU A 23 -10.50 31.54 3.77
CA LEU A 23 -9.36 30.99 4.51
C LEU A 23 -9.80 29.77 5.31
N THR A 24 -9.02 28.68 5.23
CA THR A 24 -9.27 27.50 6.06
C THR A 24 -9.04 27.84 7.55
N PRO A 25 -9.68 27.13 8.50
CA PRO A 25 -9.47 27.36 9.92
C PRO A 25 -7.98 27.33 10.34
N LEU A 26 -7.17 26.51 9.66
CA LEU A 26 -5.73 26.40 9.87
C LEU A 26 -4.96 27.63 9.38
N MET A 27 -5.38 28.26 8.29
CA MET A 27 -4.77 29.50 7.79
C MET A 27 -5.08 30.68 8.72
N ALA A 28 -6.31 30.76 9.23
CA ALA A 28 -6.69 31.74 10.25
C ALA A 28 -5.86 31.55 11.55
N PHE A 29 -5.70 30.30 12.00
CA PHE A 29 -4.83 29.96 13.12
C PHE A 29 -3.38 30.41 12.90
N THR A 30 -2.85 30.19 11.70
CA THR A 30 -1.46 30.56 11.38
C THR A 30 -1.27 32.07 11.46
N GLN A 31 -2.23 32.86 10.98
CA GLN A 31 -2.20 34.32 11.07
C GLN A 31 -2.33 34.80 12.53
N GLU A 32 -3.25 34.24 13.30
CA GLU A 32 -3.49 34.65 14.70
C GLU A 32 -2.32 34.30 15.62
N VAL A 33 -1.65 33.16 15.43
CA VAL A 33 -0.44 32.81 16.20
C VAL A 33 0.75 33.67 15.82
N LEU A 34 0.89 34.06 14.54
CA LEU A 34 1.94 34.98 14.11
C LEU A 34 1.76 36.38 14.71
N LEU A 35 0.52 36.84 14.87
CA LEU A 35 0.19 38.12 15.50
C LEU A 35 0.41 38.09 17.03
N ASP A 36 0.14 36.96 17.70
CA ASP A 36 0.40 36.77 19.13
C ASP A 36 1.91 36.70 19.44
N GLU A 37 2.73 36.21 18.49
CA GLU A 37 4.18 36.08 18.65
C GLU A 37 4.98 37.34 18.25
N GLU A 38 4.38 38.37 17.63
CA GLU A 38 5.08 39.63 17.28
C GLU A 38 5.53 40.47 18.50
N GLU A 39 5.09 40.15 19.73
CA GLU A 39 5.60 40.74 20.97
C GLU A 39 6.89 40.06 21.52
N ALA A 40 7.41 39.01 20.85
CA ALA A 40 8.68 38.38 21.18
C ALA A 40 9.56 38.21 19.93
N GLU A 41 10.78 38.76 19.97
CA GLU A 41 11.73 38.85 18.85
C GLU A 41 12.07 37.54 18.08
N PRO A 42 12.66 37.62 16.87
CA PRO A 42 12.09 37.10 15.64
C PRO A 42 12.43 35.62 15.39
N LEU A 43 11.44 34.83 15.00
CA LEU A 43 11.65 33.55 14.33
C LEU A 43 11.34 33.64 12.84
N ASP A 44 12.17 32.90 12.11
CA ASP A 44 12.36 32.79 10.66
C ASP A 44 11.13 32.21 9.92
N VAL A 45 9.95 32.80 10.10
CA VAL A 45 8.69 32.36 9.45
C VAL A 45 8.42 33.14 8.16
N ARG A 46 9.17 34.21 7.90
CA ARG A 46 9.01 35.04 6.68
C ARG A 46 9.49 34.34 5.40
N TYR A 47 10.19 33.20 5.50
CA TYR A 47 10.72 32.48 4.33
C TYR A 47 9.80 31.39 3.75
N GLN A 48 8.60 31.15 4.31
CA GLN A 48 7.76 30.02 3.89
C GLN A 48 6.35 30.37 3.38
N ALA A 49 5.98 31.65 3.34
CA ALA A 49 4.72 32.11 2.75
C ALA A 49 4.84 32.38 1.23
N LEU A 50 5.44 31.46 0.47
CA LEU A 50 5.40 31.45 -1.00
C LEU A 50 4.38 30.41 -1.48
N PRO A 51 3.62 30.67 -2.56
CA PRO A 51 2.67 29.69 -3.10
C PRO A 51 3.40 28.41 -3.51
N GLY A 52 3.03 27.27 -2.92
CA GLY A 52 3.65 25.96 -3.19
C GLY A 52 4.26 25.22 -1.99
N ASN A 53 4.21 25.79 -0.77
CA ASN A 53 4.83 25.20 0.44
C ASN A 53 3.85 24.91 1.60
N GLU A 54 2.55 24.79 1.30
CA GLU A 54 1.46 24.67 2.29
C GLU A 54 1.62 23.47 3.24
N ARG A 55 2.18 22.35 2.78
CA ARG A 55 2.32 21.11 3.57
C ARG A 55 3.36 21.22 4.69
N VAL A 56 4.47 21.91 4.43
CA VAL A 56 5.53 22.17 5.44
C VAL A 56 5.00 23.06 6.55
N ALA A 57 4.10 24.00 6.22
CA ALA A 57 3.42 24.85 7.19
C ALA A 57 2.44 24.05 8.08
N VAL A 58 1.65 23.13 7.51
CA VAL A 58 0.72 22.28 8.28
C VAL A 58 1.45 21.36 9.27
N ASP A 59 2.51 20.68 8.83
CA ASP A 59 3.25 19.74 9.68
C ASP A 59 3.92 20.47 10.86
N CYS A 60 4.51 21.65 10.60
CA CYS A 60 5.08 22.52 11.64
C CYS A 60 4.02 22.96 12.67
N ILE A 61 2.81 23.29 12.22
CA ILE A 61 1.69 23.65 13.10
C ILE A 61 1.23 22.47 13.96
N VAL A 62 1.06 21.28 13.35
CA VAL A 62 0.66 20.07 14.08
C VAL A 62 1.71 19.71 15.13
N GLU A 63 3.01 19.82 14.81
CA GLU A 63 4.09 19.62 15.76
C GLU A 63 4.06 20.65 16.91
N LYS A 64 3.80 21.92 16.61
CA LYS A 64 3.71 22.99 17.62
C LYS A 64 2.54 22.75 18.58
N VAL A 65 1.35 22.45 18.05
CA VAL A 65 0.17 22.09 18.85
C VAL A 65 0.46 20.84 19.69
N ALA A 66 1.05 19.81 19.08
CA ALA A 66 1.37 18.57 19.80
C ALA A 66 2.37 18.80 20.94
N ARG A 67 3.38 19.67 20.74
CA ARG A 67 4.33 20.07 21.78
C ARG A 67 3.61 20.78 22.94
N CYS A 68 2.79 21.79 22.65
CA CYS A 68 2.02 22.51 23.66
C CYS A 68 1.08 21.58 24.45
N CYS A 69 0.42 20.63 23.78
CA CYS A 69 -0.41 19.62 24.45
C CYS A 69 0.39 18.71 25.39
N ARG A 70 1.59 18.27 24.98
CA ARG A 70 2.48 17.44 25.81
C ARG A 70 3.02 18.20 27.03
N GLU A 71 3.27 19.49 26.90
CA GLU A 71 3.76 20.36 27.96
C GLU A 71 2.65 20.84 28.93
N SER A 72 1.37 20.72 28.56
CA SER A 72 0.25 21.18 29.39
C SER A 72 0.27 20.57 30.81
N LYS A 73 -0.01 21.37 31.84
CA LYS A 73 -0.06 20.89 33.23
C LYS A 73 -1.38 20.23 33.60
N VAL A 74 -2.42 20.44 32.79
CA VAL A 74 -3.79 19.98 33.02
C VAL A 74 -4.30 19.30 31.74
N GLY A 75 -5.11 18.26 31.88
CA GLY A 75 -5.64 17.48 30.77
C GLY A 75 -4.99 16.10 30.61
N LYS A 76 -5.76 15.15 30.09
CA LYS A 76 -5.36 13.75 29.90
C LYS A 76 -4.54 13.62 28.62
N LYS A 77 -3.32 13.09 28.75
CA LYS A 77 -2.38 12.90 27.66
C LYS A 77 -2.34 11.43 27.23
N LEU A 78 -2.58 11.18 25.95
CA LEU A 78 -2.40 9.88 25.29
C LEU A 78 -1.35 10.01 24.18
N PRO A 79 -0.81 8.90 23.63
CA PRO A 79 0.22 8.95 22.59
C PRO A 79 -0.16 9.77 21.35
N THR A 80 -1.44 9.74 20.97
CA THR A 80 -1.95 10.37 19.73
C THR A 80 -2.98 11.47 19.98
N ALA A 81 -3.40 11.69 21.24
CA ALA A 81 -4.47 12.63 21.56
C ALA A 81 -4.29 13.29 22.93
N PHE A 82 -4.81 14.50 23.06
CA PHE A 82 -4.86 15.24 24.32
C PHE A 82 -6.30 15.68 24.60
N TYR A 83 -6.78 15.48 25.82
CA TYR A 83 -8.16 15.76 26.22
C TYR A 83 -8.19 16.73 27.39
N ILE A 84 -9.13 17.67 27.37
CA ILE A 84 -9.33 18.62 28.46
C ILE A 84 -10.81 18.97 28.61
N HIS A 85 -11.24 19.25 29.83
CA HIS A 85 -12.58 19.76 30.11
C HIS A 85 -12.69 21.25 29.74
N VAL A 86 -13.85 21.68 29.24
CA VAL A 86 -14.06 23.06 28.77
C VAL A 86 -13.75 24.13 29.82
N SER A 87 -14.00 23.82 31.10
CA SER A 87 -13.68 24.73 32.22
C SER A 87 -12.19 25.03 32.38
N ALA A 88 -11.31 24.20 31.83
CA ALA A 88 -9.86 24.34 31.93
C ALA A 88 -9.20 24.87 30.64
N LEU A 89 -9.99 25.14 29.58
CA LEU A 89 -9.48 25.63 28.29
C LEU A 89 -8.74 26.96 28.42
N SER A 90 -9.28 27.91 29.18
CA SER A 90 -8.68 29.23 29.37
C SER A 90 -7.33 29.20 30.09
N GLY A 91 -7.01 28.10 30.78
CA GLY A 91 -5.73 27.89 31.45
C GLY A 91 -4.68 27.19 30.58
N LEU A 92 -4.99 26.86 29.32
CA LEU A 92 -4.03 26.27 28.40
C LEU A 92 -3.02 27.28 27.88
N ASN A 93 -1.97 26.77 27.24
CA ASN A 93 -1.04 27.60 26.48
C ASN A 93 -1.82 28.44 25.43
N PRO A 94 -1.52 29.74 25.25
CA PRO A 94 -2.23 30.62 24.29
C PRO A 94 -2.37 30.02 22.89
N VAL A 95 -1.35 29.29 22.41
CA VAL A 95 -1.40 28.59 21.11
C VAL A 95 -2.57 27.61 21.04
N LEU A 96 -2.84 26.85 22.10
CA LEU A 96 -3.94 25.88 22.13
C LEU A 96 -5.31 26.58 22.23
N VAL A 97 -5.37 27.72 22.91
CA VAL A 97 -6.58 28.55 23.01
C VAL A 97 -6.92 29.15 21.64
N ILE A 98 -5.93 29.70 20.94
CA ILE A 98 -6.09 30.22 19.57
C ILE A 98 -6.51 29.07 18.64
N TYR A 99 -5.88 27.90 18.74
CA TYR A 99 -6.23 26.73 17.93
C TYR A 99 -7.69 26.28 18.11
N GLU A 100 -8.16 26.23 19.36
CA GLU A 100 -9.55 25.92 19.66
C GLU A 100 -10.50 27.01 19.16
N ASN A 101 -10.17 28.29 19.37
CA ASN A 101 -10.98 29.43 18.92
C ASN A 101 -11.15 29.44 17.40
N CYS A 102 -10.09 29.19 16.65
CA CYS A 102 -10.16 29.09 15.19
C CYS A 102 -11.12 27.96 14.77
N ALA A 103 -11.05 26.80 15.42
CA ALA A 103 -11.99 25.72 15.14
C ALA A 103 -13.44 26.06 15.54
N ARG A 104 -13.63 26.70 16.69
CA ARG A 104 -14.92 27.09 17.26
C ARG A 104 -15.71 28.04 16.35
N ARG A 105 -15.04 28.97 15.65
CA ARG A 105 -15.70 29.92 14.72
C ARG A 105 -16.37 29.23 13.51
N HIS A 106 -16.01 27.99 13.21
CA HIS A 106 -16.58 27.22 12.09
C HIS A 106 -17.61 26.19 12.53
N LEU A 107 -18.00 26.17 13.81
CA LEU A 107 -18.92 25.19 14.36
C LEU A 107 -20.11 25.87 15.04
N GLU A 108 -21.29 25.30 14.80
CA GLU A 108 -22.52 25.67 15.50
C GLU A 108 -22.80 24.65 16.62
N ASN A 109 -23.51 25.05 17.68
CA ASN A 109 -24.00 24.17 18.76
C ASN A 109 -22.92 23.44 19.59
N ILE A 110 -21.78 24.09 19.84
CA ILE A 110 -20.71 23.55 20.70
C ILE A 110 -20.68 24.16 22.12
N GLU A 111 -21.68 24.96 22.48
CA GLU A 111 -21.76 25.64 23.78
C GLU A 111 -21.89 24.66 24.96
N GLU A 112 -22.50 23.49 24.73
CA GLU A 112 -22.68 22.44 25.72
C GLU A 112 -21.57 21.37 25.70
N ALA A 113 -20.50 21.59 24.93
CA ALA A 113 -19.40 20.63 24.86
C ALA A 113 -18.78 20.44 26.26
N THR A 114 -18.51 19.19 26.63
CA THR A 114 -17.93 18.86 27.94
C THR A 114 -16.41 18.76 27.85
N LEU A 115 -15.90 18.02 26.86
CA LEU A 115 -14.47 17.83 26.63
C LEU A 115 -14.08 18.28 25.23
N VAL A 116 -12.86 18.79 25.13
CA VAL A 116 -12.17 19.07 23.87
C VAL A 116 -11.01 18.10 23.71
N LYS A 117 -10.93 17.46 22.55
CA LYS A 117 -9.89 16.51 22.15
C LYS A 117 -9.06 17.09 21.01
N PHE A 118 -7.77 17.28 21.25
CA PHE A 118 -6.77 17.65 20.26
C PHE A 118 -6.11 16.39 19.69
N SER A 119 -6.01 16.29 18.37
CA SER A 119 -5.22 15.24 17.71
C SER A 119 -3.75 15.68 17.64
N LEU A 120 -2.82 14.79 18.00
CA LEU A 120 -1.38 15.12 18.07
C LEU A 120 -0.62 14.83 16.77
N ASN A 121 -1.28 14.21 15.80
CA ASN A 121 -0.70 13.75 14.53
C ASN A 121 -1.46 14.27 13.29
N GLN A 122 -2.58 14.97 13.50
CA GLN A 122 -3.43 15.50 12.44
C GLN A 122 -3.98 16.86 12.88
N PRO A 123 -4.26 17.79 11.95
CA PRO A 123 -4.83 19.09 12.27
C PRO A 123 -6.34 18.97 12.56
N LYS A 124 -6.70 18.17 13.58
CA LYS A 124 -8.08 17.86 13.96
C LYS A 124 -8.32 18.16 15.42
N ILE A 125 -9.50 18.70 15.70
CA ILE A 125 -10.03 18.87 17.06
C ILE A 125 -11.44 18.29 17.13
N SER A 126 -11.83 17.78 18.29
CA SER A 126 -13.16 17.20 18.50
C SER A 126 -13.78 17.69 19.81
N TYR A 127 -15.07 17.96 19.78
CA TYR A 127 -15.90 18.36 20.90
C TYR A 127 -16.77 17.17 21.30
N LEU A 128 -16.71 16.77 22.57
CA LEU A 128 -17.38 15.59 23.11
C LEU A 128 -18.40 16.00 24.17
N PHE A 129 -19.61 15.45 24.08
CA PHE A 129 -20.74 15.82 24.93
C PHE A 129 -21.09 14.70 25.89
N TYR A 130 -20.94 15.00 27.19
CA TYR A 130 -21.27 14.13 28.32
C TYR A 130 -22.20 14.91 29.27
N PRO A 131 -23.51 14.94 29.03
CA PRO A 131 -24.45 15.73 29.86
C PRO A 131 -24.40 15.34 31.33
N ASP A 132 -24.12 14.06 31.62
CA ASP A 132 -24.03 13.50 32.96
C ASP A 132 -22.59 13.52 33.52
N PHE A 133 -21.71 14.39 33.02
CA PHE A 133 -20.30 14.39 33.40
C PHE A 133 -20.06 14.52 34.91
N ASP A 134 -20.86 15.32 35.60
CA ASP A 134 -20.73 15.51 37.05
C ASP A 134 -21.49 14.45 37.88
N THR A 135 -22.63 14.00 37.37
CA THR A 135 -23.62 13.18 38.09
C THR A 135 -23.36 11.68 37.97
N ASP A 136 -22.92 11.20 36.81
CA ASP A 136 -22.56 9.80 36.59
C ASP A 136 -21.08 9.58 36.94
N ALA A 137 -20.76 8.44 37.54
CA ALA A 137 -19.38 8.03 37.76
C ALA A 137 -18.63 7.79 36.44
N HIS A 138 -19.34 7.21 35.46
CA HIS A 138 -18.80 6.80 34.17
C HIS A 138 -19.75 7.23 33.05
N PRO A 139 -19.85 8.55 32.81
CA PRO A 139 -20.83 9.10 31.87
C PRO A 139 -20.59 8.53 30.47
N ALA A 140 -21.68 8.21 29.78
CA ALA A 140 -21.64 7.78 28.39
C ALA A 140 -21.51 8.98 27.44
N LEU A 141 -20.75 8.80 26.37
CA LEU A 141 -20.66 9.79 25.30
C LEU A 141 -22.02 9.85 24.59
N GLN A 142 -22.61 11.04 24.51
CA GLN A 142 -23.90 11.23 23.84
C GLN A 142 -23.71 11.62 22.38
N THR A 143 -22.90 12.63 22.11
CA THR A 143 -22.59 13.09 20.75
C THR A 143 -21.13 13.55 20.66
N SER A 144 -20.62 13.65 19.44
CA SER A 144 -19.35 14.32 19.18
C SER A 144 -19.33 15.05 17.85
N ILE A 145 -18.59 16.15 17.82
CA ILE A 145 -18.38 16.98 16.62
C ILE A 145 -16.87 17.05 16.38
N GLN A 146 -16.42 16.69 15.20
CA GLN A 146 -15.02 16.76 14.80
C GLN A 146 -14.85 17.70 13.63
N ILE A 147 -13.83 18.55 13.68
CA ILE A 147 -13.44 19.42 12.56
C ILE A 147 -11.97 19.16 12.18
N ASN A 148 -11.73 19.07 10.88
CA ASN A 148 -10.39 19.12 10.30
C ASN A 148 -10.06 20.55 9.92
N LEU A 149 -9.11 21.17 10.61
CA LEU A 149 -8.79 22.59 10.39
C LEU A 149 -8.10 22.84 9.05
N ALA A 150 -7.45 21.83 8.46
CA ALA A 150 -6.81 21.97 7.15
C ALA A 150 -7.82 21.99 6.01
N THR A 151 -8.91 21.23 6.12
CA THR A 151 -9.92 21.10 5.05
C THR A 151 -11.23 21.84 5.34
N GLY A 152 -11.47 22.23 6.60
CA GLY A 152 -12.76 22.74 7.07
C GLY A 152 -13.86 21.68 7.18
N GLU A 153 -13.55 20.40 6.94
CA GLU A 153 -14.53 19.31 6.98
C GLU A 153 -15.01 19.07 8.42
N VAL A 154 -16.33 19.07 8.62
CA VAL A 154 -16.99 18.81 9.91
C VAL A 154 -17.73 17.48 9.86
N LYS A 155 -17.51 16.63 10.87
CA LYS A 155 -18.19 15.34 11.07
C LYS A 155 -18.96 15.33 12.38
N TYR A 156 -20.17 14.78 12.33
CA TYR A 156 -21.07 14.65 13.46
C TYR A 156 -21.29 13.17 13.77
N PHE A 157 -21.22 12.80 15.04
CA PHE A 157 -21.49 11.45 15.52
C PHE A 157 -22.50 11.51 16.66
N ASP A 158 -23.57 10.72 16.56
CA ASP A 158 -24.61 10.60 17.58
C ASP A 158 -24.63 9.17 18.14
N TYR A 159 -24.46 9.07 19.46
CA TYR A 159 -24.42 7.84 20.24
C TYR A 159 -25.62 7.71 21.19
N SER A 160 -26.57 8.67 21.16
CA SER A 160 -27.73 8.68 22.06
C SER A 160 -28.61 7.43 21.96
N ASN A 161 -28.71 6.85 20.76
CA ASN A 161 -29.43 5.60 20.50
C ASN A 161 -28.53 4.35 20.54
N SER A 162 -27.26 4.49 20.95
CA SER A 162 -26.36 3.36 21.09
C SER A 162 -26.75 2.52 22.31
N GLU A 163 -26.94 1.22 22.12
CA GLU A 163 -27.15 0.29 23.24
C GLU A 163 -25.88 0.13 24.10
N ASN A 164 -24.70 0.41 23.53
CA ASN A 164 -23.41 0.25 24.22
C ASN A 164 -22.45 1.42 23.94
N PRO A 165 -22.76 2.63 24.44
CA PRO A 165 -21.97 3.82 24.16
C PRO A 165 -20.60 3.78 24.85
N PRO A 166 -19.60 4.51 24.34
CA PRO A 166 -18.33 4.71 25.03
C PRO A 166 -18.55 5.38 26.39
N VAL A 167 -17.82 4.96 27.42
CA VAL A 167 -17.88 5.57 28.77
C VAL A 167 -16.55 6.19 29.18
N LEU A 168 -16.64 7.24 29.99
CA LEU A 168 -15.49 8.01 30.42
C LEU A 168 -14.94 7.54 31.77
N HIS A 169 -13.62 7.36 31.85
CA HIS A 169 -12.91 7.03 33.09
C HIS A 169 -11.85 8.09 33.44
N ARG A 170 -11.47 8.11 34.72
CA ARG A 170 -10.43 9.00 35.28
C ARG A 170 -10.77 10.48 35.06
N LYS A 171 -11.96 10.89 35.50
CA LYS A 171 -12.50 12.23 35.22
C LYS A 171 -11.65 13.36 35.79
N GLU A 172 -10.96 13.12 36.89
CA GLU A 172 -9.99 14.03 37.51
C GLU A 172 -8.84 14.41 36.58
N THR A 173 -8.53 13.59 35.58
CA THR A 173 -7.45 13.90 34.61
C THR A 173 -7.81 14.98 33.60
N PHE A 174 -9.11 15.27 33.40
CA PHE A 174 -9.57 16.25 32.42
C PHE A 174 -9.77 17.65 33.01
N VAL A 175 -9.88 17.77 34.34
CA VAL A 175 -10.23 19.01 35.06
C VAL A 175 -9.06 19.51 35.91
N THR A 176 -9.12 20.77 36.35
CA THR A 176 -8.17 21.38 37.28
C THR A 176 -8.45 20.94 38.73
N ALA A 177 -7.47 21.12 39.63
CA ALA A 177 -7.59 20.73 41.04
C ALA A 177 -8.63 21.55 41.83
N ASP A 178 -8.99 22.74 41.36
CA ASP A 178 -10.03 23.61 41.91
C ASP A 178 -11.44 23.29 41.37
N TYR A 179 -11.57 22.31 40.45
CA TYR A 179 -12.87 21.89 39.95
C TYR A 179 -13.74 21.32 41.09
N PRO A 180 -15.03 21.71 41.21
CA PRO A 180 -15.85 21.38 42.39
C PRO A 180 -15.90 19.90 42.77
N ASN A 181 -15.89 19.01 41.76
CA ASN A 181 -15.93 17.55 41.96
C ASN A 181 -14.56 16.85 41.84
N TYR A 182 -13.45 17.60 41.77
CA TYR A 182 -12.11 17.04 41.57
C TYR A 182 -11.77 15.94 42.58
N GLU A 183 -11.90 16.22 43.88
CA GLU A 183 -11.61 15.25 44.94
C GLU A 183 -12.55 14.04 44.91
N LYS A 184 -13.82 14.23 44.50
CA LYS A 184 -14.77 13.13 44.32
C LYS A 184 -14.30 12.18 43.22
N PHE A 185 -13.89 12.72 42.08
CA PHE A 185 -13.38 11.93 40.94
C PHE A 185 -12.03 11.27 41.26
N ALA A 186 -11.09 12.01 41.84
CA ALA A 186 -9.78 11.49 42.21
C ALA A 186 -9.87 10.37 43.26
N ARG A 187 -10.80 10.48 44.21
CA ARG A 187 -11.07 9.41 45.18
C ARG A 187 -11.62 8.17 44.49
N LEU A 188 -12.61 8.33 43.59
CA LEU A 188 -13.16 7.21 42.82
C LEU A 188 -12.05 6.48 42.06
N THR A 189 -11.21 7.21 41.32
CA THR A 189 -10.10 6.60 40.58
C THR A 189 -9.10 5.89 41.47
N ARG A 190 -8.71 6.45 42.62
CA ARG A 190 -7.85 5.75 43.60
C ARG A 190 -8.48 4.46 44.10
N CYS A 191 -9.79 4.46 44.37
CA CYS A 191 -10.51 3.26 44.75
C CYS A 191 -10.49 2.23 43.61
N GLU A 192 -10.80 2.64 42.39
CA GLU A 192 -10.80 1.76 41.22
C GLU A 192 -9.43 1.16 40.92
N GLU A 193 -8.35 1.94 41.02
CA GLU A 193 -6.97 1.45 40.91
C GLU A 193 -6.64 0.46 42.03
N GLY A 194 -7.05 0.75 43.27
CA GLY A 194 -6.85 -0.17 44.40
C GLY A 194 -7.56 -1.52 44.24
N TRP A 195 -8.69 -1.54 43.51
CA TRP A 195 -9.43 -2.75 43.14
C TRP A 195 -8.97 -3.38 41.81
N GLY A 196 -7.97 -2.80 41.14
CA GLY A 196 -7.49 -3.25 39.82
C GLY A 196 -8.50 -3.00 38.68
N LEU A 197 -9.53 -2.19 38.89
CA LEU A 197 -10.61 -1.96 37.93
C LEU A 197 -10.18 -1.17 36.68
N LEU A 198 -9.01 -0.52 36.72
CA LEU A 198 -8.48 0.25 35.60
C LEU A 198 -7.31 -0.45 34.87
N ASP A 199 -6.96 -1.68 35.27
CA ASP A 199 -5.83 -2.42 34.71
C ASP A 199 -6.14 -2.95 33.29
N ASN A 200 -7.40 -3.30 33.03
CA ASN A 200 -7.87 -3.78 31.72
C ASN A 200 -8.53 -2.66 30.91
N THR A 201 -7.73 -1.68 30.50
CA THR A 201 -8.19 -0.49 29.76
C THR A 201 -8.91 -0.82 28.44
N SER A 202 -8.68 -1.99 27.85
CA SER A 202 -9.35 -2.48 26.64
C SER A 202 -10.79 -2.95 26.86
N ALA A 203 -11.14 -3.44 28.06
CA ALA A 203 -12.46 -4.03 28.34
C ALA A 203 -13.48 -3.04 28.92
N ILE A 204 -13.02 -1.90 29.44
CA ILE A 204 -13.85 -0.98 30.22
C ILE A 204 -14.40 0.19 29.41
N GLY A 205 -13.93 0.41 28.17
CA GLY A 205 -14.23 1.62 27.38
C GLY A 205 -15.68 1.79 26.91
N THR A 206 -16.57 0.82 27.11
CA THR A 206 -18.00 0.89 26.75
C THR A 206 -18.89 0.55 27.94
N ARG A 207 -20.12 1.07 27.96
CA ARG A 207 -21.04 0.93 29.12
C ARG A 207 -21.25 -0.52 29.51
N ASP A 208 -21.52 -1.41 28.56
CA ASP A 208 -21.71 -2.83 28.84
C ASP A 208 -20.42 -3.50 29.30
N GLY A 209 -19.28 -3.14 28.69
CA GLY A 209 -17.97 -3.66 29.07
C GLY A 209 -17.66 -3.31 30.52
N TRP A 210 -17.92 -2.05 30.91
CA TRP A 210 -17.73 -1.56 32.25
C TRP A 210 -18.64 -2.23 33.27
N ILE A 211 -19.96 -2.28 33.02
CA ILE A 211 -20.92 -2.93 33.92
C ILE A 211 -20.59 -4.42 34.12
N LYS A 212 -20.22 -5.13 33.05
CA LYS A 212 -19.81 -6.54 33.13
C LYS A 212 -18.52 -6.70 33.94
N TYR A 213 -17.56 -5.80 33.79
CA TYR A 213 -16.29 -5.87 34.50
C TYR A 213 -16.44 -5.59 36.00
N LEU A 214 -17.27 -4.61 36.37
CA LEU A 214 -17.67 -4.39 37.76
C LEU A 214 -18.31 -5.64 38.36
N GLY A 215 -19.27 -6.24 37.64
CA GLY A 215 -19.92 -7.49 38.04
C GLY A 215 -18.94 -8.65 38.23
N TYR A 216 -17.94 -8.77 37.36
CA TYR A 216 -16.86 -9.78 37.46
C TYR A 216 -15.99 -9.57 38.71
N CYS A 217 -15.61 -8.33 38.99
CA CYS A 217 -14.84 -7.98 40.18
C CYS A 217 -15.67 -8.05 41.47
N GLY A 218 -16.97 -8.39 41.38
CA GLY A 218 -17.87 -8.50 42.52
C GLY A 218 -18.15 -7.15 43.18
N VAL A 219 -18.07 -6.06 42.41
CA VAL A 219 -18.23 -4.69 42.91
C VAL A 219 -19.25 -3.94 42.06
N GLU A 220 -19.81 -2.87 42.62
CA GLU A 220 -20.66 -1.92 41.92
C GLU A 220 -20.19 -0.49 42.23
N ILE A 221 -20.57 0.47 41.40
CA ILE A 221 -20.33 1.89 41.67
C ILE A 221 -21.63 2.53 42.13
N HIS A 222 -21.64 3.06 43.35
CA HIS A 222 -22.75 3.84 43.90
C HIS A 222 -22.23 5.21 44.35
N ASP A 223 -22.77 6.29 43.80
CA ASP A 223 -22.37 7.68 44.08
C ASP A 223 -20.84 7.93 44.07
N HIS A 224 -20.17 7.49 42.99
CA HIS A 224 -18.71 7.58 42.82
C HIS A 224 -17.92 6.91 43.96
N ALA A 225 -18.45 5.83 44.52
CA ALA A 225 -17.74 4.92 45.42
C ALA A 225 -17.85 3.48 44.93
N VAL A 226 -16.74 2.74 44.99
CA VAL A 226 -16.71 1.30 44.74
C VAL A 226 -17.23 0.58 45.98
N VAL A 227 -18.30 -0.20 45.82
CA VAL A 227 -18.90 -1.01 46.90
C VAL A 227 -18.91 -2.49 46.52
N GLU A 228 -18.71 -3.37 47.50
CA GLU A 228 -18.75 -4.82 47.29
C GLU A 228 -20.19 -5.30 47.11
N ARG A 229 -20.43 -6.15 46.10
CA ARG A 229 -21.75 -6.69 45.78
C ARG A 229 -22.15 -7.75 46.80
N LEU A 230 -23.29 -7.57 47.46
CA LEU A 230 -23.86 -8.60 48.34
C LEU A 230 -24.13 -9.87 47.52
N LYS A 231 -23.48 -10.98 47.90
CA LYS A 231 -23.55 -12.27 47.18
C LYS A 231 -25.00 -12.75 47.08
N GLN A 232 -25.61 -12.59 45.92
CA GLN A 232 -26.73 -13.44 45.49
C GLN A 232 -26.16 -14.69 44.86
N GLU A 233 -26.51 -15.85 45.42
CA GLU A 233 -26.24 -17.16 44.83
C GLU A 233 -26.89 -17.23 43.45
N ASN A 234 -26.12 -17.65 42.44
CA ASN A 234 -26.44 -17.76 41.01
C ASN A 234 -26.17 -16.53 40.14
N SER A 235 -24.90 -16.36 39.75
CA SER A 235 -24.55 -16.26 38.33
C SER A 235 -23.03 -16.46 38.16
N GLU A 236 -22.63 -17.60 37.59
CA GLU A 236 -21.30 -17.75 37.01
C GLU A 236 -21.21 -16.86 35.76
N LEU A 237 -20.84 -15.60 35.93
CA LEU A 237 -20.52 -14.69 34.82
C LEU A 237 -19.00 -14.66 34.65
N SER A 238 -18.51 -15.59 33.84
CA SER A 238 -17.13 -15.59 33.36
C SER A 238 -16.86 -14.37 32.48
N ILE A 239 -15.65 -13.80 32.57
CA ILE A 239 -15.02 -12.91 31.59
C ILE A 239 -15.53 -13.30 30.18
N PRO A 240 -15.97 -12.37 29.30
CA PRO A 240 -16.17 -12.73 27.90
C PRO A 240 -14.82 -13.25 27.40
N LYS A 241 -14.69 -14.58 27.41
CA LYS A 241 -13.50 -15.28 26.96
C LYS A 241 -13.38 -14.87 25.51
N ILE A 242 -12.38 -14.05 25.17
CA ILE A 242 -12.11 -13.76 23.77
C ILE A 242 -11.73 -15.11 23.18
N GLU A 243 -12.63 -15.65 22.37
CA GLU A 243 -12.46 -16.97 21.81
C GLU A 243 -11.55 -16.83 20.59
N ARG A 244 -10.27 -16.48 20.81
CA ARG A 244 -9.28 -16.27 19.75
C ARG A 244 -9.24 -17.45 18.77
N HIS A 245 -9.47 -18.66 19.28
CA HIS A 245 -9.57 -19.88 18.48
C HIS A 245 -10.67 -19.81 17.39
N LYS A 246 -11.77 -19.08 17.62
CA LYS A 246 -12.84 -18.88 16.62
C LYS A 246 -12.45 -17.96 15.45
N ALA A 247 -11.31 -17.28 15.53
CA ALA A 247 -10.77 -16.52 14.39
C ALA A 247 -10.11 -17.44 13.35
N ALA A 248 -9.71 -18.66 13.73
CA ALA A 248 -9.15 -19.63 12.79
C ALA A 248 -10.23 -20.12 11.83
N MET A 249 -9.99 -19.93 10.53
CA MET A 249 -10.88 -20.40 9.46
C MET A 249 -10.48 -21.79 8.98
N VAL A 250 -11.47 -22.69 8.88
CA VAL A 250 -11.30 -23.96 8.16
C VAL A 250 -11.24 -23.64 6.66
N ARG A 251 -10.09 -23.87 6.03
CA ARG A 251 -9.90 -23.76 4.58
C ARG A 251 -9.19 -24.99 4.05
N ASN A 252 -9.54 -25.38 2.83
CA ASN A 252 -8.91 -26.49 2.10
C ASN A 252 -7.85 -26.01 1.10
N SER A 253 -7.57 -24.70 1.08
CA SER A 253 -6.58 -24.09 0.21
C SER A 253 -5.45 -23.48 1.03
N ILE A 254 -4.27 -23.39 0.41
CA ILE A 254 -3.10 -22.75 1.00
C ILE A 254 -3.39 -21.25 1.29
N SER A 255 -2.79 -20.75 2.35
CA SER A 255 -2.89 -19.35 2.75
C SER A 255 -2.15 -18.42 1.80
N LYS A 256 -2.59 -17.17 1.74
CA LYS A 256 -1.89 -16.12 1.00
C LYS A 256 -0.41 -15.98 1.39
N PRO A 257 -0.01 -15.86 2.68
CA PRO A 257 1.40 -15.74 3.03
C PRO A 257 2.23 -16.93 2.57
N VAL A 258 1.74 -18.16 2.74
CA VAL A 258 2.48 -19.36 2.35
C VAL A 258 2.51 -19.54 0.82
N ARG A 259 1.41 -19.23 0.12
CA ARG A 259 1.35 -19.20 -1.35
C ARG A 259 2.41 -18.26 -1.94
N LEU A 260 2.58 -17.07 -1.36
CA LEU A 260 3.59 -16.11 -1.82
C LEU A 260 5.02 -16.62 -1.64
N VAL A 261 5.28 -17.50 -0.66
CA VAL A 261 6.60 -18.14 -0.51
C VAL A 261 6.84 -19.14 -1.64
N LEU A 262 5.84 -19.96 -1.98
CA LEU A 262 5.93 -20.90 -3.11
C LEU A 262 6.09 -20.16 -4.44
N GLU A 263 5.28 -19.12 -4.69
CA GLU A 263 5.36 -18.29 -5.90
C GLU A 263 6.68 -17.51 -6.01
N SER A 264 7.44 -17.40 -4.91
CA SER A 264 8.76 -16.74 -4.88
C SER A 264 9.93 -17.71 -5.08
N ASP A 265 9.67 -19.00 -5.34
CA ASP A 265 10.69 -20.06 -5.47
C ASP A 265 11.67 -20.13 -4.27
N LEU A 266 11.19 -19.80 -3.07
CA LEU A 266 12.03 -19.82 -1.84
C LEU A 266 12.09 -21.20 -1.17
N PHE A 267 11.20 -22.11 -1.56
CA PHE A 267 11.28 -23.50 -1.14
C PHE A 267 12.30 -24.25 -1.99
N VAL A 268 13.25 -24.89 -1.34
CA VAL A 268 14.23 -25.77 -1.98
C VAL A 268 14.05 -27.18 -1.45
N ASP A 269 14.27 -28.19 -2.30
CA ASP A 269 14.17 -29.60 -1.94
C ASP A 269 14.92 -29.91 -0.63
N GLY A 270 14.22 -30.57 0.30
CA GLY A 270 14.76 -30.94 1.61
C GLY A 270 14.61 -29.87 2.70
N MET A 271 14.07 -28.68 2.38
CA MET A 271 13.73 -27.67 3.40
C MET A 271 12.55 -28.11 4.27
N THR A 272 12.56 -27.61 5.50
CA THR A 272 11.54 -27.84 6.53
C THR A 272 10.64 -26.62 6.72
N PHE A 273 9.35 -26.86 6.96
CA PHE A 273 8.33 -25.82 7.17
C PHE A 273 7.66 -25.97 8.54
N PHE A 274 7.47 -24.86 9.25
CA PHE A 274 6.74 -24.83 10.51
C PHE A 274 5.70 -23.71 10.55
N ASP A 275 4.46 -24.05 10.89
CA ASP A 275 3.36 -23.07 11.01
C ASP A 275 3.02 -22.77 12.49
N TYR A 276 3.38 -21.57 12.94
CA TYR A 276 3.16 -21.08 14.29
C TYR A 276 1.77 -20.43 14.39
N GLY A 277 0.86 -21.07 15.12
CA GLY A 277 -0.56 -20.73 15.17
C GLY A 277 -1.35 -21.30 13.99
N CYS A 278 -1.10 -22.58 13.65
CA CYS A 278 -1.63 -23.22 12.45
C CYS A 278 -3.15 -23.43 12.42
N GLY A 279 -3.85 -23.18 13.54
CA GLY A 279 -5.26 -23.50 13.69
C GLY A 279 -5.55 -24.97 13.35
N TYR A 280 -6.43 -25.19 12.38
CA TYR A 280 -6.79 -26.53 11.89
C TYR A 280 -5.69 -27.22 11.04
N GLY A 281 -4.55 -26.57 10.78
CA GLY A 281 -3.42 -27.16 10.07
C GLY A 281 -3.55 -27.24 8.54
N GLY A 282 -4.36 -26.36 7.93
CA GLY A 282 -4.57 -26.35 6.48
C GLY A 282 -3.29 -26.12 5.67
N ASP A 283 -2.48 -25.12 6.06
CA ASP A 283 -1.21 -24.80 5.42
C ASP A 283 -0.19 -25.94 5.55
N VAL A 284 -0.09 -26.53 6.75
CA VAL A 284 0.78 -27.69 7.02
C VAL A 284 0.44 -28.86 6.11
N LYS A 285 -0.86 -29.14 5.93
CA LYS A 285 -1.32 -30.21 5.05
C LYS A 285 -0.97 -29.94 3.59
N CYS A 286 -1.25 -28.74 3.08
CA CYS A 286 -0.94 -28.38 1.69
C CYS A 286 0.56 -28.45 1.41
N ILE A 287 1.42 -27.94 2.30
CA ILE A 287 2.87 -27.99 2.10
C ILE A 287 3.42 -29.43 2.18
N ALA A 288 2.82 -30.28 3.02
CA ALA A 288 3.16 -31.70 3.04
C ALA A 288 2.76 -32.42 1.73
N GLU A 289 1.63 -32.04 1.12
CA GLU A 289 1.19 -32.56 -0.19
C GLU A 289 2.13 -32.14 -1.33
N GLU A 290 2.77 -30.97 -1.24
CA GLU A 290 3.84 -30.52 -2.14
C GLU A 290 5.19 -31.24 -1.91
N GLY A 291 5.28 -32.13 -0.91
CA GLY A 291 6.46 -32.98 -0.68
C GLY A 291 7.46 -32.47 0.36
N TYR A 292 7.17 -31.36 1.05
CA TYR A 292 8.05 -30.80 2.07
C TYR A 292 7.75 -31.33 3.47
N ALA A 293 8.78 -31.38 4.33
CA ALA A 293 8.61 -31.75 5.73
C ALA A 293 7.94 -30.58 6.50
N ALA A 294 6.65 -30.74 6.82
CA ALA A 294 5.84 -29.70 7.45
C ALA A 294 5.35 -30.11 8.85
N ALA A 295 5.36 -29.18 9.80
CA ALA A 295 4.73 -29.31 11.10
C ALA A 295 4.03 -28.00 11.50
N GLY A 296 3.15 -28.03 12.49
CA GLY A 296 2.51 -26.81 12.99
C GLY A 296 2.08 -26.94 14.44
N TRP A 297 2.00 -25.80 15.12
CA TRP A 297 1.55 -25.73 16.50
C TRP A 297 0.45 -24.69 16.63
N ASP A 298 -0.56 -24.96 17.44
CA ASP A 298 -1.60 -24.00 17.78
C ASP A 298 -1.97 -24.16 19.26
N PRO A 299 -2.07 -23.07 20.04
CA PRO A 299 -2.34 -23.15 21.48
C PRO A 299 -3.68 -23.79 21.82
N TYR A 300 -4.63 -23.89 20.89
CA TYR A 300 -5.95 -24.47 21.08
C TYR A 300 -6.15 -25.76 20.29
N TYR A 301 -5.86 -25.74 18.98
CA TYR A 301 -6.18 -26.85 18.07
C TYR A 301 -5.10 -27.94 18.05
N GLN A 302 -3.84 -27.58 18.30
CA GLN A 302 -2.71 -28.50 18.30
C GLN A 302 -1.72 -28.19 19.44
N PRO A 303 -2.17 -28.20 20.72
CA PRO A 303 -1.35 -27.74 21.84
C PRO A 303 -0.18 -28.67 22.16
N ASP A 304 -0.35 -29.98 21.87
CA ASP A 304 0.61 -31.03 22.18
C ASP A 304 1.70 -31.21 21.11
N THR A 305 1.58 -30.54 19.96
CA THR A 305 2.60 -30.63 18.90
C THR A 305 3.86 -29.88 19.34
N PRO A 306 5.06 -30.49 19.26
CA PRO A 306 6.28 -29.82 19.66
C PRO A 306 6.56 -28.62 18.74
N ARG A 307 6.97 -27.51 19.35
CA ARG A 307 7.52 -26.36 18.63
C ARG A 307 8.94 -26.70 18.18
N ILE A 308 9.14 -26.88 16.88
CA ILE A 308 10.42 -27.31 16.29
C ILE A 308 10.99 -26.22 15.39
N SER A 309 12.32 -26.14 15.31
CA SER A 309 12.97 -25.21 14.39
C SER A 309 12.87 -25.69 12.94
N ALA A 310 12.56 -24.79 12.02
CA ALA A 310 12.39 -25.06 10.60
C ALA A 310 13.11 -24.02 9.73
N ASP A 311 13.37 -24.37 8.48
CA ASP A 311 14.00 -23.47 7.50
C ASP A 311 13.07 -22.28 7.20
N ILE A 312 11.78 -22.57 7.03
CA ILE A 312 10.74 -21.57 6.84
C ILE A 312 9.73 -21.67 7.99
N VAL A 313 9.50 -20.57 8.69
CA VAL A 313 8.48 -20.47 9.75
C VAL A 313 7.41 -19.46 9.32
N ASN A 314 6.14 -19.84 9.43
CA ASN A 314 5.01 -18.94 9.20
C ASN A 314 4.36 -18.56 10.53
N ILE A 315 4.09 -17.27 10.75
CA ILE A 315 3.21 -16.75 11.80
C ILE A 315 2.09 -15.95 11.13
N GLY A 316 1.27 -16.67 10.38
CA GLY A 316 0.25 -16.10 9.51
C GLY A 316 -1.03 -15.73 10.26
N TYR A 317 -1.35 -14.44 10.33
CA TYR A 317 -2.58 -13.89 10.92
C TYR A 317 -2.78 -14.16 12.42
N VAL A 318 -1.69 -14.43 13.14
CA VAL A 318 -1.71 -14.72 14.58
C VAL A 318 -1.61 -13.44 15.40
N ILE A 319 -0.68 -12.55 15.06
CA ILE A 319 -0.43 -11.33 15.84
C ILE A 319 -1.60 -10.34 15.81
N ASN A 320 -2.53 -10.46 14.86
CA ASN A 320 -3.75 -9.65 14.83
C ASN A 320 -4.87 -10.17 15.73
N VAL A 321 -4.83 -11.42 16.18
CA VAL A 321 -5.88 -12.00 17.06
C VAL A 321 -5.49 -12.02 18.54
N ILE A 322 -4.28 -11.57 18.87
CA ILE A 322 -3.77 -11.48 20.24
C ILE A 322 -3.97 -10.05 20.76
N GLU A 323 -4.82 -9.86 21.77
CA GLU A 323 -5.11 -8.54 22.33
C GLU A 323 -3.96 -7.97 23.16
N SER A 324 -3.22 -8.81 23.90
CA SER A 324 -2.12 -8.36 24.74
C SER A 324 -0.88 -8.03 23.89
N LEU A 325 -0.41 -6.78 23.97
CA LEU A 325 0.81 -6.32 23.29
C LEU A 325 2.05 -7.14 23.71
N ALA A 326 2.14 -7.51 24.99
CA ALA A 326 3.23 -8.33 25.51
C ALA A 326 3.21 -9.74 24.91
N GLN A 327 2.03 -10.38 24.86
CA GLN A 327 1.88 -11.70 24.25
C GLN A 327 2.10 -11.67 22.72
N ARG A 328 1.69 -10.60 22.03
CA ARG A 328 2.00 -10.40 20.61
C ARG A 328 3.50 -10.38 20.37
N ARG A 329 4.22 -9.58 21.17
CA ARG A 329 5.68 -9.47 21.10
C ARG A 329 6.34 -10.83 21.35
N GLU A 330 5.91 -11.53 22.38
CA GLU A 330 6.44 -12.85 22.74
C GLU A 330 6.17 -13.89 21.64
N ALA A 331 4.96 -13.93 21.08
CA ALA A 331 4.64 -14.83 19.97
C ALA A 331 5.52 -14.59 18.74
N LEU A 332 5.77 -13.32 18.38
CA LEU A 332 6.65 -12.98 17.27
C LEU A 332 8.11 -13.37 17.54
N LEU A 333 8.62 -13.15 18.76
CA LEU A 333 9.96 -13.57 19.16
C LEU A 333 10.11 -15.10 19.17
N ASN A 334 9.12 -15.83 19.69
CA ASN A 334 9.13 -17.30 19.70
C ASN A 334 9.13 -17.88 18.28
N ALA A 335 8.31 -17.34 17.36
CA ALA A 335 8.34 -17.75 15.96
C ALA A 335 9.69 -17.47 15.31
N TRP A 336 10.29 -16.31 15.62
CA TRP A 336 11.63 -15.98 15.15
C TRP A 336 12.69 -16.97 15.64
N GLU A 337 12.69 -17.34 16.93
CA GLU A 337 13.63 -18.33 17.49
C GLU A 337 13.59 -19.69 16.79
N LEU A 338 12.43 -20.12 16.30
CA LEU A 338 12.27 -21.36 15.54
C LEU A 338 12.77 -21.23 14.08
N THR A 339 12.99 -20.01 13.59
CA THR A 339 13.34 -19.75 12.20
C THR A 339 14.83 -19.92 11.95
N LYS A 340 15.19 -20.82 11.02
CA LYS A 340 16.57 -20.97 10.54
C LYS A 340 16.92 -20.04 9.37
N ASN A 341 16.02 -19.89 8.39
CA ASN A 341 16.29 -19.07 7.19
C ASN A 341 15.26 -17.94 7.02
N LEU A 342 13.97 -18.26 6.93
CA LEU A 342 12.91 -17.30 6.57
C LEU A 342 11.74 -17.32 7.55
N LEU A 343 11.40 -16.17 8.11
CA LEU A 343 10.16 -15.96 8.87
C LEU A 343 9.16 -15.20 8.00
N VAL A 344 7.96 -15.75 7.88
CA VAL A 344 6.82 -15.15 7.19
C VAL A 344 5.86 -14.60 8.23
N VAL A 345 5.67 -13.28 8.23
CA VAL A 345 4.77 -12.59 9.16
C VAL A 345 3.59 -12.04 8.37
N ALA A 346 2.37 -12.40 8.77
CA ALA A 346 1.16 -11.83 8.18
C ALA A 346 0.19 -11.30 9.23
N ALA A 347 -0.43 -10.15 8.96
CA ALA A 347 -1.52 -9.60 9.77
C ALA A 347 -2.56 -8.92 8.87
N GLN A 348 -3.76 -8.70 9.40
CA GLN A 348 -4.78 -7.94 8.66
C GLN A 348 -4.45 -6.46 8.67
N VAL A 349 -4.59 -5.81 7.52
CA VAL A 349 -4.35 -4.37 7.34
C VAL A 349 -5.70 -3.64 7.32
N LEU A 350 -5.75 -2.42 7.85
CA LEU A 350 -6.93 -1.57 7.80
C LEU A 350 -7.21 -1.21 6.33
N ILE A 351 -8.39 -1.57 5.85
CA ILE A 351 -8.91 -1.14 4.56
C ILE A 351 -10.11 -0.28 4.93
N ASP A 352 -10.14 0.98 4.47
CA ASP A 352 -11.25 1.90 4.71
C ASP A 352 -12.55 1.29 4.16
N ASP A 353 -13.29 0.60 5.04
CA ASP A 353 -14.61 0.04 4.80
C ASP A 353 -15.57 0.72 5.79
N PRO A 354 -16.32 1.75 5.36
CA PRO A 354 -17.19 2.56 6.22
C PRO A 354 -18.33 1.80 6.91
N ASP A 355 -18.66 0.58 6.46
CA ASP A 355 -19.90 -0.13 6.85
C ASP A 355 -19.72 -1.19 7.96
N ARG A 356 -18.54 -1.30 8.55
CA ARG A 356 -18.28 -2.31 9.59
C ARG A 356 -18.67 -1.78 10.97
N GLY A 357 -19.88 -2.13 11.41
CA GLY A 357 -20.37 -1.98 12.79
C GLY A 357 -19.54 -2.75 13.82
N GLN A 358 -18.30 -2.31 14.05
CA GLN A 358 -17.28 -2.95 14.87
C GLN A 358 -17.08 -2.19 16.18
N ILE A 359 -16.97 -2.93 17.29
CA ILE A 359 -16.78 -2.38 18.63
C ILE A 359 -15.27 -2.26 18.86
N ALA A 360 -14.76 -1.05 19.09
CA ALA A 360 -13.34 -0.85 19.41
C ALA A 360 -12.97 -1.54 20.75
N TYR A 361 -11.85 -2.26 20.79
CA TYR A 361 -11.30 -2.93 21.98
C TYR A 361 -9.77 -2.81 21.95
N GLY A 362 -9.16 -2.13 22.92
CA GLY A 362 -7.72 -1.87 22.90
C GLY A 362 -7.28 -1.08 21.66
N ASP A 363 -6.35 -1.63 20.89
CA ASP A 363 -5.89 -1.10 19.59
C ASP A 363 -6.46 -1.87 18.38
N GLY A 364 -7.53 -2.64 18.60
CA GLY A 364 -8.24 -3.40 17.57
C GLY A 364 -9.76 -3.32 17.76
N VAL A 365 -10.48 -4.27 17.20
CA VAL A 365 -11.94 -4.39 17.30
C VAL A 365 -12.34 -5.77 17.82
N ILE A 366 -13.47 -5.83 18.54
CA ILE A 366 -14.18 -7.09 18.78
C ILE A 366 -15.19 -7.28 17.65
N THR A 367 -15.10 -8.44 16.99
CA THR A 367 -16.06 -8.83 15.95
C THR A 367 -17.36 -9.36 16.57
N SER A 368 -18.43 -9.47 15.78
CA SER A 368 -19.70 -10.09 16.17
C SER A 368 -19.58 -11.55 16.64
N ARG A 369 -18.42 -12.20 16.44
CA ARG A 369 -18.10 -13.55 16.90
C ARG A 369 -17.31 -13.58 18.22
N ASN A 370 -17.23 -12.47 18.95
CA ASN A 370 -16.44 -12.33 20.19
C ASN A 370 -14.93 -12.65 20.01
N THR A 371 -14.38 -12.36 18.83
CA THR A 371 -12.93 -12.46 18.56
C THR A 371 -12.30 -11.06 18.54
N PHE A 372 -11.09 -10.93 19.08
CA PHE A 372 -10.27 -9.72 18.91
C PHE A 372 -9.61 -9.72 17.54
N GLN A 373 -9.59 -8.55 16.90
CA GLN A 373 -8.95 -8.35 15.61
C GLN A 373 -8.30 -6.96 15.56
N LYS A 374 -6.96 -6.91 15.52
CA LYS A 374 -6.23 -5.69 15.16
C LYS A 374 -6.08 -5.59 13.66
N TYR A 375 -6.41 -4.43 13.12
CA TYR A 375 -6.07 -4.03 11.76
C TYR A 375 -4.87 -3.09 11.85
N TYR A 376 -3.77 -3.47 11.20
CA TYR A 376 -2.56 -2.65 11.17
C TYR A 376 -2.60 -1.69 9.98
N GLU A 377 -1.95 -0.54 10.09
CA GLU A 377 -1.45 0.13 8.88
C GLU A 377 -0.21 -0.63 8.36
N GLN A 378 0.07 -0.55 7.06
CA GLN A 378 1.18 -1.32 6.46
C GLN A 378 2.52 -0.89 7.08
N GLU A 379 2.76 0.41 7.20
CA GLU A 379 3.94 1.01 7.83
C GLU A 379 4.02 0.66 9.32
N GLU A 380 2.88 0.71 10.03
CA GLU A 380 2.80 0.35 11.45
C GLU A 380 3.26 -1.10 11.66
N LEU A 381 2.78 -2.02 10.82
CA LEU A 381 3.17 -3.44 10.89
C LEU A 381 4.66 -3.62 10.62
N LYS A 382 5.21 -2.95 9.58
CA LYS A 382 6.64 -3.00 9.30
C LYS A 382 7.46 -2.52 10.51
N VAL A 383 7.16 -1.33 11.03
CA VAL A 383 7.88 -0.73 12.15
C VAL A 383 7.79 -1.61 13.39
N TYR A 384 6.64 -2.25 13.63
CA TYR A 384 6.47 -3.20 14.71
C TYR A 384 7.39 -4.42 14.56
N ILE A 385 7.40 -5.06 13.39
CA ILE A 385 8.25 -6.23 13.10
C ILE A 385 9.73 -5.86 13.24
N ASP A 386 10.15 -4.77 12.58
CA ASP A 386 11.54 -4.30 12.58
C ASP A 386 12.04 -4.02 14.01
N ARG A 387 11.23 -3.37 14.85
CA ARG A 387 11.60 -3.03 16.23
C ARG A 387 11.63 -4.25 17.15
N VAL A 388 10.73 -5.20 16.97
CA VAL A 388 10.68 -6.41 17.81
C VAL A 388 11.83 -7.34 17.46
N LEU A 389 12.08 -7.56 16.17
CA LEU A 389 13.10 -8.50 15.69
C LEU A 389 14.48 -7.88 15.52
N SER A 390 14.59 -6.56 15.46
CA SER A 390 15.82 -5.83 15.12
C SER A 390 16.42 -6.23 13.76
N VAL A 391 15.55 -6.58 12.81
CA VAL A 391 15.89 -7.00 11.44
C VAL A 391 14.97 -6.27 10.47
N ASP A 392 15.48 -5.86 9.31
CA ASP A 392 14.68 -5.20 8.28
C ASP A 392 13.73 -6.19 7.59
N ALA A 393 12.43 -6.04 7.82
CA ALA A 393 11.38 -6.83 7.19
C ALA A 393 11.11 -6.36 5.75
N ILE A 394 11.01 -7.30 4.82
CA ILE A 394 10.77 -7.05 3.39
C ILE A 394 9.27 -7.20 3.11
N PRO A 395 8.56 -6.13 2.68
CA PRO A 395 7.16 -6.25 2.29
C PRO A 395 7.04 -7.03 0.98
N VAL A 396 6.16 -8.02 0.97
CA VAL A 396 5.90 -8.87 -0.22
C VAL A 396 4.51 -8.58 -0.78
N ALA A 397 3.56 -8.35 0.11
CA ALA A 397 2.21 -7.90 -0.19
C ALA A 397 1.65 -7.13 1.02
N LEU A 398 0.45 -6.58 0.86
CA LEU A 398 -0.28 -5.95 1.96
C LEU A 398 -0.44 -6.91 3.14
N GLY A 399 0.01 -6.45 4.30
CA GLY A 399 -0.02 -7.17 5.56
C GLY A 399 0.95 -8.33 5.64
N ILE A 400 1.85 -8.52 4.66
CA ILE A 400 2.72 -9.70 4.57
C ILE A 400 4.17 -9.29 4.38
N TYR A 401 5.01 -9.76 5.30
CA TYR A 401 6.42 -9.47 5.36
C TYR A 401 7.26 -10.74 5.42
N PHE A 402 8.37 -10.74 4.70
CA PHE A 402 9.42 -11.76 4.79
C PHE A 402 10.59 -11.20 5.59
N VAL A 403 11.06 -11.97 6.57
CA VAL A 403 12.20 -11.61 7.42
C VAL A 403 13.25 -12.70 7.30
N PHE A 404 14.39 -12.36 6.70
CA PHE A 404 15.49 -13.29 6.47
C PHE A 404 16.47 -13.28 7.64
N ARG A 405 16.96 -14.45 8.02
CA ARG A 405 18.03 -14.62 9.02
C ARG A 405 19.37 -14.11 8.52
N ASP A 406 19.71 -14.44 7.27
CA ASP A 406 20.86 -13.87 6.58
C ASP A 406 20.45 -12.63 5.77
N ALA A 407 21.08 -11.50 6.09
CA ALA A 407 20.88 -10.26 5.35
C ALA A 407 21.29 -10.38 3.88
N ALA A 408 22.28 -11.23 3.55
CA ALA A 408 22.69 -11.46 2.16
C ALA A 408 21.60 -12.19 1.37
N GLU A 409 20.94 -13.19 1.97
CA GLU A 409 19.79 -13.86 1.35
C GLU A 409 18.63 -12.89 1.13
N GLY A 410 18.34 -12.02 2.10
CA GLY A 410 17.36 -10.95 1.96
C GLY A 410 17.67 -10.00 0.80
N GLU A 411 18.94 -9.61 0.62
CA GLU A 411 19.36 -8.81 -0.53
C GLU A 411 19.29 -9.57 -1.86
N GLY A 412 19.59 -10.87 -1.84
CA GLY A 412 19.40 -11.76 -2.99
C GLY A 412 17.93 -11.79 -3.44
N PHE A 413 17.01 -11.95 -2.49
CA PHE A 413 15.57 -11.90 -2.74
C PHE A 413 15.09 -10.53 -3.23
N ARG A 414 15.62 -9.42 -2.68
CA ARG A 414 15.31 -8.07 -3.19
C ARG A 414 15.76 -7.90 -4.64
N ALA A 415 16.94 -8.41 -4.99
CA ALA A 415 17.48 -8.28 -6.35
C ALA A 415 16.73 -9.15 -7.37
N SER A 416 16.34 -10.37 -6.99
CA SER A 416 15.62 -11.27 -7.90
C SER A 416 14.27 -10.70 -8.37
N ARG A 417 13.59 -9.91 -7.53
CA ARG A 417 12.31 -9.25 -7.87
C ARG A 417 12.38 -8.23 -9.02
N PHE A 418 13.58 -7.76 -9.38
CA PHE A 418 13.78 -6.78 -10.44
C PHE A 418 14.56 -7.35 -11.62
N ARG A 419 14.69 -8.67 -11.71
CA ARG A 419 15.41 -9.32 -12.78
C ARG A 419 14.48 -9.63 -13.95
N SER A 420 14.88 -9.31 -15.17
CA SER A 420 14.06 -9.64 -16.35
C SER A 420 14.31 -11.06 -16.85
N HIS A 421 13.28 -11.74 -17.35
CA HIS A 421 13.47 -12.98 -18.11
C HIS A 421 14.10 -12.69 -19.50
N LEU A 422 15.21 -13.34 -19.81
CA LEU A 422 15.92 -13.20 -21.10
C LEU A 422 16.19 -14.56 -21.70
N ALA A 423 15.92 -14.70 -22.99
CA ALA A 423 16.22 -15.91 -23.74
C ALA A 423 17.68 -15.94 -24.18
N THR A 424 18.25 -17.14 -24.26
CA THR A 424 19.59 -17.33 -24.82
C THR A 424 19.58 -17.04 -26.32
N PRO A 425 20.51 -16.22 -26.85
CA PRO A 425 20.63 -15.93 -28.26
C PRO A 425 20.77 -17.20 -29.10
N ARG A 426 20.11 -17.22 -30.26
CA ARG A 426 20.15 -18.37 -31.17
C ARG A 426 21.46 -18.42 -31.94
N VAL A 427 21.91 -19.63 -32.23
CA VAL A 427 23.02 -19.89 -33.14
C VAL A 427 22.56 -19.55 -34.56
N ARG A 428 23.25 -18.61 -35.21
CA ARG A 428 22.92 -18.12 -36.57
C ARG A 428 23.88 -18.66 -37.63
N SER A 429 25.07 -19.08 -37.24
CA SER A 429 26.13 -19.53 -38.16
C SER A 429 26.59 -20.95 -37.84
N GLN A 430 26.78 -21.76 -38.88
CA GLN A 430 27.35 -23.11 -38.76
C GLN A 430 28.87 -23.00 -38.58
N VAL A 431 29.31 -23.00 -37.32
CA VAL A 431 30.72 -23.03 -36.96
C VAL A 431 31.02 -24.43 -36.43
N LYS A 432 31.74 -25.23 -37.22
CA LYS A 432 32.07 -26.63 -36.87
C LYS A 432 32.65 -26.79 -35.46
N ARG A 433 33.53 -25.87 -35.08
CA ARG A 433 34.15 -25.85 -33.74
C ARG A 433 33.16 -25.51 -32.61
N PHE A 434 32.05 -24.85 -32.91
CA PHE A 434 30.97 -24.64 -31.95
C PHE A 434 30.08 -25.90 -31.89
N GLU A 435 29.70 -26.45 -33.04
CA GLU A 435 28.87 -27.67 -33.14
C GLU A 435 29.50 -28.85 -32.39
N ASP A 436 30.82 -29.07 -32.55
CA ASP A 436 31.56 -30.14 -31.87
C ASP A 436 31.54 -30.03 -30.32
N TYR A 437 31.25 -28.85 -29.77
CA TYR A 437 31.30 -28.56 -28.33
C TYR A 437 30.04 -27.88 -27.80
N GLU A 438 28.92 -27.92 -28.55
CA GLU A 438 27.69 -27.18 -28.23
C GLU A 438 27.16 -27.54 -26.83
N GLU A 439 27.08 -28.83 -26.51
CA GLU A 439 26.63 -29.30 -25.19
C GLU A 439 27.53 -28.82 -24.05
N MET A 440 28.85 -28.73 -24.29
CA MET A 440 29.82 -28.25 -23.29
C MET A 440 29.75 -26.72 -23.11
N LEU A 441 29.42 -25.99 -24.17
CA LEU A 441 29.34 -24.53 -24.18
C LEU A 441 27.95 -24.01 -23.76
N ALA A 442 26.91 -24.83 -23.84
CA ALA A 442 25.54 -24.47 -23.48
C ALA A 442 25.41 -23.95 -22.02
N PRO A 443 26.05 -24.54 -21.00
CA PRO A 443 26.05 -23.99 -19.64
C PRO A 443 26.69 -22.59 -19.55
N LEU A 444 27.75 -22.34 -20.33
CA LEU A 444 28.39 -21.02 -20.40
C LEU A 444 27.48 -20.00 -21.09
N MET A 445 26.81 -20.38 -22.19
CA MET A 445 25.80 -19.53 -22.85
C MET A 445 24.65 -19.21 -21.89
N GLY A 446 24.11 -20.21 -21.19
CA GLY A 446 23.05 -20.04 -20.19
C GLY A 446 23.49 -19.10 -19.06
N PHE A 447 24.72 -19.25 -18.56
CA PHE A 447 25.27 -18.34 -17.55
C PHE A 447 25.35 -16.89 -18.06
N VAL A 448 25.85 -16.66 -19.27
CA VAL A 448 25.95 -15.28 -19.80
C VAL A 448 24.56 -14.71 -20.11
N SER A 449 23.60 -15.52 -20.58
CA SER A 449 22.21 -15.09 -20.75
C SER A 449 21.57 -14.70 -19.41
N ASP A 450 21.88 -15.46 -18.36
CA ASP A 450 21.39 -15.18 -17.03
C ASP A 450 22.08 -13.95 -16.41
N ARG A 451 23.41 -13.82 -16.50
CA ARG A 451 24.18 -12.81 -15.75
C ARG A 451 24.59 -11.57 -16.54
N GLY A 452 24.55 -11.62 -17.87
CA GLY A 452 25.04 -10.55 -18.75
C GLY A 452 26.57 -10.38 -18.74
N ARG A 453 27.31 -11.30 -18.13
CA ARG A 453 28.77 -11.28 -18.02
C ARG A 453 29.35 -12.69 -17.98
N LEU A 454 30.65 -12.81 -18.20
CA LEU A 454 31.36 -14.08 -18.05
C LEU A 454 31.48 -14.52 -16.58
N PRO A 455 31.51 -15.85 -16.31
CA PRO A 455 31.68 -16.38 -14.96
C PRO A 455 33.09 -16.11 -14.43
N VAL A 456 33.17 -15.87 -13.12
CA VAL A 456 34.43 -15.91 -12.38
C VAL A 456 34.64 -17.30 -11.76
N LYS A 457 35.82 -17.52 -11.16
CA LYS A 457 36.18 -18.80 -10.55
C LYS A 457 35.12 -19.26 -9.52
N GLY A 458 34.60 -20.47 -9.70
CA GLY A 458 33.65 -21.13 -8.80
C GLY A 458 32.17 -20.81 -9.07
N GLU A 459 31.83 -20.04 -10.11
CA GLU A 459 30.42 -19.71 -10.42
C GLU A 459 29.74 -20.67 -11.40
N LEU A 460 30.52 -21.48 -12.13
CA LEU A 460 30.01 -22.44 -13.10
C LEU A 460 30.52 -23.83 -12.73
N ALA A 461 29.62 -24.81 -12.60
CA ALA A 461 29.97 -26.18 -12.21
C ALA A 461 30.88 -26.84 -13.25
N GLU A 462 30.66 -26.53 -14.52
CA GLU A 462 31.38 -27.01 -15.69
C GLU A 462 32.69 -26.23 -15.96
N GLU A 463 33.20 -25.47 -14.98
CA GLU A 463 34.43 -24.69 -15.11
C GLU A 463 35.63 -25.55 -15.52
N ALA A 464 35.80 -26.72 -14.89
CA ALA A 464 36.93 -27.61 -15.15
C ALA A 464 36.97 -28.13 -16.61
N PRO A 465 35.91 -28.79 -17.13
CA PRO A 465 35.93 -29.31 -18.50
C PRO A 465 36.09 -28.20 -19.55
N ILE A 466 35.44 -27.04 -19.37
CA ILE A 466 35.56 -25.92 -20.31
C ILE A 466 37.00 -25.37 -20.32
N LYS A 467 37.66 -25.28 -19.17
CA LYS A 467 39.05 -24.81 -19.08
C LYS A 467 40.06 -25.85 -19.55
N GLU A 468 39.76 -27.13 -19.47
CA GLU A 468 40.63 -28.17 -20.02
C GLU A 468 40.72 -28.05 -21.55
N GLU A 469 39.57 -27.89 -22.21
CA GLU A 469 39.51 -27.78 -23.68
C GLU A 469 39.92 -26.40 -24.21
N PHE A 470 39.36 -25.33 -23.64
CA PHE A 470 39.54 -23.97 -24.18
C PHE A 470 40.57 -23.14 -23.42
N HIS A 471 41.17 -23.66 -22.35
CA HIS A 471 42.09 -22.99 -21.42
C HIS A 471 41.48 -21.86 -20.57
N SER A 472 40.44 -21.15 -21.05
CA SER A 472 39.75 -20.09 -20.31
C SER A 472 38.34 -19.81 -20.84
N PHE A 473 37.47 -19.26 -19.98
CA PHE A 473 36.14 -18.81 -20.39
C PHE A 473 36.16 -17.79 -21.54
N ASN A 474 37.15 -16.87 -21.56
CA ASN A 474 37.28 -15.90 -22.66
C ASN A 474 37.54 -16.56 -24.01
N ARG A 475 38.28 -17.67 -24.05
CA ARG A 475 38.56 -18.40 -25.29
C ARG A 475 37.35 -19.21 -25.74
N ALA A 476 36.65 -19.87 -24.80
CA ALA A 476 35.37 -20.52 -25.05
C ALA A 476 34.33 -19.52 -25.58
N TRP A 477 34.25 -18.33 -24.97
CA TRP A 477 33.34 -17.27 -25.36
C TRP A 477 33.55 -16.77 -26.79
N ARG A 478 34.81 -16.66 -27.26
CA ARG A 478 35.09 -16.30 -28.65
C ARG A 478 34.53 -17.30 -29.65
N VAL A 479 34.46 -18.59 -29.29
CA VAL A 479 33.88 -19.62 -30.16
C VAL A 479 32.35 -19.45 -30.23
N ILE A 480 31.72 -19.14 -29.09
CA ILE A 480 30.29 -18.81 -29.04
C ILE A 480 29.97 -17.59 -29.91
N LEU A 481 30.73 -16.49 -29.76
CA LEU A 481 30.55 -15.27 -30.54
C LEU A 481 30.74 -15.45 -32.06
N GLN A 482 31.45 -16.49 -32.50
CA GLN A 482 31.54 -16.81 -33.94
C GLN A 482 30.26 -17.47 -34.47
N ALA A 483 29.51 -18.15 -33.61
CA ALA A 483 28.30 -18.90 -33.95
C ALA A 483 27.00 -18.11 -33.68
N THR A 484 27.06 -17.10 -32.82
CA THR A 484 25.92 -16.24 -32.40
C THR A 484 26.09 -14.78 -32.82
N ASP A 485 25.05 -13.95 -32.64
CA ASP A 485 25.14 -12.51 -32.83
C ASP A 485 25.67 -11.80 -31.58
N ALA A 486 26.66 -10.92 -31.73
CA ALA A 486 27.24 -10.16 -30.63
C ALA A 486 26.27 -9.09 -30.08
N ASP A 487 25.42 -8.50 -30.92
CA ASP A 487 24.48 -7.45 -30.52
C ASP A 487 23.39 -8.01 -29.59
N ASP A 488 22.99 -9.27 -29.80
CA ASP A 488 22.05 -9.98 -28.91
C ASP A 488 22.64 -10.11 -27.48
N TRP A 489 23.95 -10.37 -27.37
CA TRP A 489 24.63 -10.47 -26.07
C TRP A 489 24.84 -9.13 -25.38
N GLU A 490 25.13 -8.06 -26.13
CA GLU A 490 25.21 -6.71 -25.55
C GLU A 490 23.83 -6.25 -25.06
N THR A 491 22.76 -6.56 -25.80
CA THR A 491 21.37 -6.30 -25.37
C THR A 491 21.06 -6.99 -24.03
N ILE A 492 21.53 -8.23 -23.85
CA ILE A 492 21.41 -8.95 -22.57
C ILE A 492 22.21 -8.24 -21.47
N ALA A 493 23.47 -7.88 -21.74
CA ALA A 493 24.31 -7.17 -20.77
C ALA A 493 23.69 -5.83 -20.35
N ASP A 494 23.16 -5.05 -21.31
CA ASP A 494 22.44 -3.80 -21.06
C ASP A 494 21.20 -4.00 -20.21
N LYS A 495 20.37 -5.00 -20.52
CA LYS A 495 19.18 -5.28 -19.71
C LYS A 495 19.56 -5.69 -18.29
N ARG A 496 20.65 -6.45 -18.11
CA ARG A 496 21.18 -6.80 -16.77
C ARG A 496 21.76 -5.62 -16.01
N ARG A 497 22.42 -4.68 -16.70
CA ARG A 497 22.81 -3.38 -16.11
C ARG A 497 21.56 -2.65 -15.61
N GLN A 498 20.53 -2.54 -16.44
CA GLN A 498 19.28 -1.87 -16.06
C GLN A 498 18.59 -2.52 -14.84
N ASP A 499 18.49 -3.85 -14.80
CA ASP A 499 17.94 -4.58 -13.65
C ASP A 499 18.68 -4.25 -12.34
N LEU A 500 20.02 -4.27 -12.38
CA LEU A 500 20.86 -3.92 -11.23
C LEU A 500 20.73 -2.45 -10.85
N LEU A 501 20.60 -1.54 -11.82
CA LEU A 501 20.37 -0.12 -11.53
C LEU A 501 19.03 0.09 -10.81
N VAL A 502 17.96 -0.60 -11.23
CA VAL A 502 16.65 -0.52 -10.55
C VAL A 502 16.78 -1.00 -9.11
N TYR A 503 17.42 -2.15 -8.90
CA TYR A 503 17.69 -2.68 -7.57
C TYR A 503 18.53 -1.72 -6.69
N LEU A 504 19.64 -1.17 -7.22
CA LEU A 504 20.51 -0.26 -6.49
C LEU A 504 19.84 1.10 -6.21
N ALA A 505 19.00 1.58 -7.13
CA ALA A 505 18.24 2.81 -6.98
C ALA A 505 17.20 2.66 -5.87
N LEU A 506 16.43 1.58 -5.87
CA LEU A 506 15.44 1.30 -4.82
C LEU A 506 16.08 1.15 -3.44
N ASN A 507 17.28 0.58 -3.35
CA ASN A 507 18.03 0.55 -2.10
C ASN A 507 18.61 1.92 -1.69
N GLY A 508 18.80 2.84 -2.66
CA GLY A 508 19.23 4.22 -2.38
C GLY A 508 18.14 5.09 -1.74
N LEU A 509 16.87 4.67 -1.78
CA LEU A 509 15.77 5.36 -1.08
C LEU A 509 15.75 5.08 0.44
N GLY A 510 16.64 4.22 0.93
CA GLY A 510 16.90 3.99 2.35
C GLY A 510 18.39 3.75 2.58
N ASP A 511 18.73 2.82 3.45
CA ASP A 511 20.13 2.45 3.69
C ASP A 511 20.66 1.51 2.60
N ARG A 512 21.34 2.07 1.60
CA ARG A 512 21.97 1.27 0.55
C ARG A 512 23.04 0.33 1.16
N PRO A 513 22.95 -0.99 0.93
CA PRO A 513 23.85 -1.94 1.58
C PRO A 513 25.29 -1.79 1.07
N ALA A 514 26.25 -1.76 2.00
CA ALA A 514 27.66 -1.78 1.64
C ALA A 514 27.99 -3.03 0.80
N MET A 515 28.88 -2.88 -0.20
CA MET A 515 29.23 -3.96 -1.14
C MET A 515 29.53 -5.31 -0.47
N ARG A 516 30.16 -5.32 0.71
CA ARG A 516 30.48 -6.54 1.47
C ARG A 516 29.27 -7.33 1.98
N ARG A 517 28.12 -6.67 2.16
CA ARG A 517 26.86 -7.28 2.63
C ARG A 517 26.05 -7.88 1.47
N LEU A 518 26.38 -7.53 0.23
CA LEU A 518 25.75 -8.12 -0.95
C LEU A 518 26.23 -9.56 -1.16
N PRO A 519 25.37 -10.47 -1.67
CA PRO A 519 25.75 -11.79 -2.14
C PRO A 519 26.96 -11.77 -3.09
N ALA A 520 27.81 -12.80 -3.01
CA ALA A 520 29.01 -12.90 -3.84
C ALA A 520 28.72 -12.76 -5.34
N GLN A 521 27.64 -13.39 -5.78
CA GLN A 521 27.13 -13.34 -7.14
C GLN A 521 26.80 -11.89 -7.59
N ILE A 522 26.04 -11.13 -6.78
CA ILE A 522 25.70 -9.73 -7.09
C ILE A 522 26.96 -8.85 -7.09
N ARG A 523 27.90 -9.08 -6.16
CA ARG A 523 29.19 -8.35 -6.16
C ARG A 523 29.97 -8.58 -7.46
N ASN A 524 29.97 -9.80 -7.97
CA ASN A 524 30.65 -10.15 -9.20
C ASN A 524 29.94 -9.55 -10.42
N ASP A 525 28.61 -9.49 -10.42
CA ASP A 525 27.85 -8.79 -11.48
C ASP A 525 28.17 -7.32 -11.53
N ILE A 526 28.14 -6.64 -10.38
CA ILE A 526 28.44 -5.21 -10.32
C ILE A 526 29.85 -4.94 -10.84
N LYS A 527 30.83 -5.78 -10.48
CA LYS A 527 32.19 -5.65 -11.01
C LYS A 527 32.26 -5.93 -12.51
N GLY A 528 31.57 -6.96 -13.00
CA GLY A 528 31.62 -7.36 -14.40
C GLY A 528 30.87 -6.42 -15.35
N LEU A 529 29.82 -5.74 -14.86
CA LEU A 529 28.92 -4.91 -15.67
C LEU A 529 29.18 -3.40 -15.54
N PHE A 530 29.77 -2.94 -14.42
CA PHE A 530 29.98 -1.51 -14.12
C PHE A 530 31.41 -1.15 -13.70
N ASP A 531 32.34 -2.12 -13.71
CA ASP A 531 33.70 -2.08 -13.14
C ASP A 531 33.77 -1.91 -11.62
N SER A 532 32.95 -1.04 -11.04
CA SER A 532 33.00 -0.70 -9.62
C SER A 532 31.61 -0.43 -9.03
N TYR A 533 31.47 -0.72 -7.74
CA TYR A 533 30.26 -0.45 -6.99
C TYR A 533 29.91 1.04 -6.96
N GLN A 534 30.92 1.92 -6.88
CA GLN A 534 30.71 3.36 -6.86
C GLN A 534 30.08 3.87 -8.18
N LYS A 535 30.59 3.42 -9.33
CA LYS A 535 30.02 3.76 -10.64
C LYS A 535 28.55 3.32 -10.74
N ALA A 536 28.24 2.09 -10.34
CA ALA A 536 26.88 1.58 -10.35
C ALA A 536 25.95 2.41 -9.44
N CYS A 537 26.42 2.80 -8.25
CA CYS A 537 25.67 3.68 -7.35
C CYS A 537 25.40 5.05 -7.95
N THR A 538 26.41 5.69 -8.55
CA THR A 538 26.25 7.00 -9.19
C THR A 538 25.21 6.96 -10.33
N LEU A 539 25.22 5.91 -11.15
CA LEU A 539 24.21 5.73 -12.19
C LEU A 539 22.81 5.50 -11.61
N ALA A 540 22.71 4.72 -10.53
CA ALA A 540 21.45 4.51 -9.83
C ALA A 540 20.89 5.82 -9.23
N ASP A 541 21.76 6.66 -8.66
CA ASP A 541 21.38 7.97 -8.10
C ASP A 541 20.88 8.92 -9.19
N LEU A 542 21.52 8.93 -10.37
CA LEU A 542 21.04 9.68 -11.54
C LEU A 542 19.65 9.19 -11.98
N MET A 543 19.38 7.89 -11.88
CA MET A 543 18.08 7.31 -12.23
C MET A 543 16.98 7.77 -11.26
N ILE A 544 17.26 7.82 -9.95
CA ILE A 544 16.36 8.39 -8.93
C ILE A 544 16.10 9.88 -9.21
N TYR A 545 17.16 10.64 -9.54
CA TYR A 545 17.02 12.04 -9.90
C TYR A 545 16.12 12.24 -11.13
N SER A 546 16.27 11.42 -12.17
CA SER A 546 15.39 11.45 -13.34
C SER A 546 13.94 11.12 -12.99
N LEU A 547 13.70 10.15 -12.09
CA LEU A 547 12.37 9.79 -11.61
C LEU A 547 11.63 10.96 -10.95
N SER A 548 12.36 11.91 -10.35
CA SER A 548 11.78 13.09 -9.70
C SER A 548 11.17 14.11 -10.68
N LYS A 549 11.44 13.96 -11.99
CA LYS A 549 10.97 14.85 -13.06
C LYS A 549 9.72 14.27 -13.73
N PRO A 550 8.53 14.89 -13.56
CA PRO A 550 7.28 14.37 -14.12
C PRO A 550 7.28 14.24 -15.64
N ASP A 551 7.95 15.16 -16.35
CA ASP A 551 7.99 15.15 -17.81
C ASP A 551 8.74 13.90 -18.33
N ILE A 552 9.83 13.49 -17.68
CA ILE A 552 10.55 12.27 -18.07
C ILE A 552 9.67 11.03 -17.89
N VAL A 553 8.93 10.94 -16.78
CA VAL A 553 8.00 9.82 -16.54
C VAL A 553 6.87 9.83 -17.58
N ALA A 554 6.39 11.01 -17.97
CA ALA A 554 5.40 11.17 -19.02
C ALA A 554 5.93 10.69 -20.38
N ASP A 555 7.14 11.11 -20.76
CA ASP A 555 7.79 10.68 -22.00
C ASP A 555 7.96 9.16 -22.02
N CYS A 556 8.46 8.55 -20.93
CA CYS A 556 8.54 7.09 -20.81
C CYS A 556 7.17 6.40 -20.95
N CYS A 557 6.10 7.00 -20.44
CA CYS A 557 4.74 6.45 -20.59
C CYS A 557 4.25 6.54 -22.05
N GLU A 558 4.56 7.62 -22.75
CA GLU A 558 4.17 7.86 -24.15
C GLU A 558 4.96 6.97 -25.13
N ASP A 559 6.26 6.84 -24.90
CA ASP A 559 7.20 6.06 -25.70
C ASP A 559 7.12 4.54 -25.43
N SER A 560 6.45 4.12 -24.36
CA SER A 560 6.30 2.71 -24.04
C SER A 560 5.73 1.93 -25.23
N ALA A 561 6.47 0.90 -25.64
CA ALA A 561 6.06 -0.04 -26.70
C ALA A 561 4.95 -0.99 -26.24
N ILE A 562 4.79 -1.16 -24.92
CA ILE A 562 3.84 -2.07 -24.30
C ILE A 562 2.84 -1.30 -23.42
N GLY A 563 1.61 -1.81 -23.36
CA GLY A 563 0.55 -1.25 -22.54
C GLY A 563 -0.40 -0.27 -23.25
N TYR A 564 -1.53 -0.06 -22.61
CA TYR A 564 -2.61 0.78 -23.11
C TYR A 564 -2.38 2.23 -22.68
N LYS A 565 -2.11 3.08 -23.68
CA LYS A 565 -1.82 4.51 -23.51
C LYS A 565 -3.10 5.34 -23.55
N GLN A 566 -3.30 6.13 -22.51
CA GLN A 566 -4.36 7.14 -22.44
C GLN A 566 -3.74 8.50 -22.09
N HIS A 567 -4.47 9.58 -22.32
CA HIS A 567 -3.97 10.93 -22.01
C HIS A 567 -3.54 11.02 -20.53
N GLY A 568 -2.23 11.15 -20.30
CA GLY A 568 -1.63 11.25 -18.97
C GLY A 568 -1.52 9.94 -18.18
N SER A 569 -1.70 8.76 -18.78
CA SER A 569 -1.47 7.48 -18.09
C SER A 569 -1.12 6.32 -19.01
N LEU A 570 -0.28 5.42 -18.51
CA LEU A 570 0.03 4.12 -19.13
C LEU A 570 -0.52 3.00 -18.24
N SER A 571 -1.22 2.03 -18.83
CA SER A 571 -1.71 0.85 -18.11
C SER A 571 -1.18 -0.44 -18.72
N VAL A 572 -0.57 -1.30 -17.92
CA VAL A 572 0.17 -2.49 -18.39
C VAL A 572 -0.25 -3.69 -17.57
N HIS A 573 -0.36 -4.87 -18.18
CA HIS A 573 -0.55 -6.11 -17.44
C HIS A 573 0.70 -6.45 -16.61
N VAL A 574 0.51 -6.95 -15.39
CA VAL A 574 1.62 -7.21 -14.44
C VAL A 574 2.73 -8.11 -14.99
N SER A 575 2.38 -9.06 -15.87
CA SER A 575 3.33 -9.99 -16.50
C SER A 575 4.36 -9.31 -17.40
N PHE A 576 4.15 -8.06 -17.80
CA PHE A 576 5.03 -7.32 -18.71
C PHE A 576 5.77 -6.17 -18.02
N LEU A 577 5.73 -6.07 -16.68
CA LEU A 577 6.44 -5.02 -15.95
C LEU A 577 7.96 -5.05 -16.20
N GLU A 578 8.55 -6.23 -16.38
CA GLU A 578 9.99 -6.39 -16.62
C GLU A 578 10.43 -5.88 -18.00
N GLU A 579 9.50 -5.82 -18.96
CA GLU A 579 9.74 -5.32 -20.32
C GLU A 579 9.67 -3.78 -20.41
N LEU A 580 9.15 -3.11 -19.37
CA LEU A 580 9.06 -1.64 -19.33
C LEU A 580 10.43 -0.97 -19.24
N ASP A 581 10.41 0.33 -19.54
CA ASP A 581 11.54 1.22 -19.29
C ASP A 581 12.01 1.12 -17.82
N PRO A 582 13.33 1.11 -17.55
CA PRO A 582 13.87 1.03 -16.19
C PRO A 582 13.34 2.11 -15.24
N LEU A 583 13.01 3.31 -15.72
CA LEU A 583 12.42 4.37 -14.90
C LEU A 583 10.99 4.04 -14.50
N LEU A 584 10.17 3.45 -15.37
CA LEU A 584 8.83 2.99 -15.01
C LEU A 584 8.89 1.80 -14.05
N ARG A 585 9.86 0.90 -14.24
CA ARG A 585 10.12 -0.20 -13.30
C ARG A 585 10.55 0.31 -11.93
N LEU A 586 11.41 1.33 -11.89
CA LEU A 586 11.79 2.03 -10.67
C LEU A 586 10.57 2.71 -10.02
N TYR A 587 9.74 3.39 -10.81
CA TYR A 587 8.51 4.06 -10.36
C TYR A 587 7.56 3.09 -9.65
N GLU A 588 7.28 1.94 -10.27
CA GLU A 588 6.48 0.87 -9.67
C GLU A 588 7.17 0.25 -8.46
N GLY A 589 8.49 0.05 -8.55
CA GLY A 589 9.33 -0.46 -7.48
C GLY A 589 9.27 0.39 -6.22
N CYS A 590 9.12 1.71 -6.32
CA CYS A 590 9.00 2.60 -5.15
C CYS A 590 7.75 2.26 -4.31
N ALA A 591 6.61 2.02 -4.96
CA ALA A 591 5.39 1.60 -4.27
C ALA A 591 5.51 0.16 -3.75
N ASN A 592 5.91 -0.77 -4.62
CA ASN A 592 5.98 -2.18 -4.28
C ASN A 592 7.00 -2.48 -3.17
N ARG A 593 8.14 -1.78 -3.13
CA ARG A 593 9.15 -1.93 -2.07
C ARG A 593 8.67 -1.47 -0.70
N THR A 594 7.70 -0.56 -0.65
CA THR A 594 7.29 0.09 0.60
C THR A 594 5.97 -0.49 1.10
N ILE A 595 4.98 -0.58 0.21
CA ILE A 595 3.63 -1.05 0.50
C ILE A 595 3.44 -2.51 0.08
N GLY A 596 4.03 -2.90 -1.05
CA GLY A 596 3.71 -4.15 -1.74
C GLY A 596 2.62 -3.98 -2.79
N ARG A 597 2.49 -4.98 -3.68
CA ARG A 597 1.42 -5.02 -4.70
C ARG A 597 0.10 -5.50 -4.09
N LEU A 598 -1.01 -5.09 -4.70
CA LEU A 598 -2.32 -5.70 -4.46
C LEU A 598 -2.26 -7.18 -4.88
N ASP A 599 -2.83 -8.06 -4.07
CA ASP A 599 -2.88 -9.48 -4.39
C ASP A 599 -3.73 -9.73 -5.63
N GLY A 600 -3.24 -10.59 -6.52
CA GLY A 600 -3.88 -10.84 -7.80
C GLY A 600 -3.90 -9.64 -8.75
N ALA A 601 -3.21 -8.52 -8.43
CA ALA A 601 -3.14 -7.35 -9.29
C ALA A 601 -2.89 -7.78 -10.74
N THR A 602 -3.74 -7.31 -11.64
CA THR A 602 -3.76 -7.76 -13.03
C THR A 602 -3.22 -6.66 -13.94
N ILE A 603 -3.63 -5.42 -13.67
CA ILE A 603 -3.15 -4.23 -14.38
C ILE A 603 -2.48 -3.27 -13.40
N VAL A 604 -1.33 -2.73 -13.80
CA VAL A 604 -0.67 -1.58 -13.16
C VAL A 604 -0.88 -0.34 -14.02
N LYS A 605 -1.39 0.72 -13.39
CA LYS A 605 -1.59 2.02 -14.03
C LYS A 605 -0.61 3.05 -13.47
N PHE A 606 0.21 3.57 -14.36
CA PHE A 606 1.13 4.69 -14.15
C PHE A 606 0.42 6.00 -14.46
N HIS A 607 0.50 6.98 -13.56
CA HIS A 607 -0.01 8.32 -13.80
C HIS A 607 1.17 9.21 -14.21
N ALA A 608 1.17 9.69 -15.45
CA ALA A 608 2.31 10.39 -16.04
C ALA A 608 2.69 11.68 -15.30
N ARG A 609 1.68 12.44 -14.84
CA ARG A 609 1.88 13.76 -14.21
C ARG A 609 1.47 13.82 -12.73
N LYS A 610 1.02 12.71 -12.16
CA LYS A 610 0.67 12.62 -10.74
C LYS A 610 1.58 11.58 -10.09
N PRO A 611 2.18 11.86 -8.92
CA PRO A 611 3.02 10.90 -8.19
C PRO A 611 2.12 9.83 -7.55
N GLN A 612 1.54 8.98 -8.39
CA GLN A 612 0.53 8.00 -8.03
C GLN A 612 0.71 6.78 -8.92
N ILE A 613 0.53 5.61 -8.32
CA ILE A 613 0.39 4.35 -9.04
C ILE A 613 -0.91 3.68 -8.64
N SER A 614 -1.47 2.85 -9.51
CA SER A 614 -2.69 2.12 -9.20
C SER A 614 -2.59 0.66 -9.63
N TYR A 615 -2.98 -0.24 -8.75
CA TYR A 615 -3.10 -1.66 -9.01
C TYR A 615 -4.57 -2.02 -9.14
N LEU A 616 -4.94 -2.64 -10.26
CA LEU A 616 -6.31 -3.01 -10.58
C LEU A 616 -6.42 -4.52 -10.66
N PHE A 617 -7.39 -5.08 -9.94
CA PHE A 617 -7.64 -6.52 -9.91
C PHE A 617 -8.88 -6.89 -10.72
N TYR A 618 -8.66 -7.75 -11.72
CA TYR A 618 -9.65 -8.35 -12.60
C TYR A 618 -9.51 -9.88 -12.51
N PRO A 619 -10.22 -10.56 -11.57
CA PRO A 619 -10.05 -12.00 -11.34
C PRO A 619 -10.34 -12.84 -12.59
N ASP A 620 -11.29 -12.41 -13.42
CA ASP A 620 -11.69 -13.10 -14.65
C ASP A 620 -10.99 -12.54 -15.90
N PHE A 621 -9.77 -12.00 -15.77
CA PHE A 621 -9.08 -11.33 -16.88
C PHE A 621 -8.95 -12.22 -18.12
N ASP A 622 -8.66 -13.51 -17.98
CA ASP A 622 -8.51 -14.40 -19.14
C ASP A 622 -9.83 -14.98 -19.65
N THR A 623 -10.76 -15.27 -18.74
CA THR A 623 -11.99 -16.02 -18.99
C THR A 623 -13.14 -15.13 -19.47
N ASN A 624 -13.27 -13.92 -18.93
CA ASN A 624 -14.31 -12.97 -19.30
C ASN A 624 -13.82 -12.06 -20.45
N PRO A 625 -14.62 -11.83 -21.52
CA PRO A 625 -14.28 -10.87 -22.56
C PRO A 625 -14.14 -9.43 -22.03
N HIS A 626 -14.96 -9.04 -21.06
CA HIS A 626 -15.02 -7.71 -20.46
C HIS A 626 -15.10 -7.84 -18.93
N PRO A 627 -14.01 -8.23 -18.27
CA PRO A 627 -14.02 -8.46 -16.84
C PRO A 627 -14.38 -7.18 -16.08
N ALA A 628 -15.22 -7.31 -15.07
CA ALA A 628 -15.50 -6.24 -14.13
C ALA A 628 -14.28 -6.04 -13.22
N LEU A 629 -13.99 -4.78 -12.90
CA LEU A 629 -13.01 -4.44 -11.88
C LEU A 629 -13.54 -4.97 -10.55
N HIS A 630 -12.74 -5.78 -9.86
CA HIS A 630 -13.08 -6.31 -8.55
C HIS A 630 -12.56 -5.37 -7.46
N THR A 631 -11.31 -4.95 -7.56
CA THR A 631 -10.69 -4.05 -6.56
C THR A 631 -9.70 -3.12 -7.24
N ALA A 632 -9.69 -1.86 -6.81
CA ALA A 632 -8.62 -0.92 -7.13
C ALA A 632 -7.89 -0.50 -5.86
N MET A 633 -6.56 -0.48 -5.94
CA MET A 633 -5.68 0.09 -4.93
C MET A 633 -4.91 1.25 -5.56
N HIS A 634 -5.00 2.44 -4.96
CA HIS A 634 -4.24 3.61 -5.38
C HIS A 634 -3.23 3.98 -4.30
N ILE A 635 -1.97 4.16 -4.71
CA ILE A 635 -0.89 4.57 -3.82
C ILE A 635 -0.39 5.93 -4.27
N HIS A 636 -0.43 6.92 -3.38
CA HIS A 636 0.20 8.22 -3.59
C HIS A 636 1.67 8.12 -3.17
N LEU A 637 2.60 8.28 -4.11
CA LEU A 637 4.03 8.03 -3.86
C LEU A 637 4.70 9.07 -2.97
N ARG A 638 4.07 10.23 -2.75
CA ARG A 638 4.65 11.31 -1.92
C ARG A 638 4.50 11.08 -0.43
N ASP A 639 3.36 10.54 -0.02
CA ASP A 639 3.03 10.30 1.39
C ASP A 639 2.66 8.85 1.69
N LEU A 640 2.75 7.99 0.67
CA LEU A 640 2.48 6.56 0.74
C LEU A 640 1.04 6.24 1.18
N SER A 641 0.14 7.23 1.15
CA SER A 641 -1.27 6.99 1.45
C SER A 641 -1.87 6.02 0.44
N VAL A 642 -2.61 5.05 0.97
CA VAL A 642 -3.24 3.99 0.20
C VAL A 642 -4.75 4.16 0.27
N SER A 643 -5.42 4.20 -0.88
CA SER A 643 -6.88 4.15 -0.96
C SER A 643 -7.34 2.90 -1.69
N TYR A 644 -8.43 2.31 -1.21
CA TYR A 644 -9.05 1.11 -1.79
C TYR A 644 -10.45 1.40 -2.26
N GLN A 645 -10.82 0.75 -3.35
CA GLN A 645 -12.18 0.74 -3.86
C GLN A 645 -12.55 -0.70 -4.16
N ASP A 646 -13.49 -1.25 -3.39
CA ASP A 646 -14.07 -2.56 -3.63
C ASP A 646 -15.29 -2.41 -4.56
N TYR A 647 -15.30 -3.24 -5.61
CA TYR A 647 -16.33 -3.30 -6.63
C TYR A 647 -16.96 -4.70 -6.73
N SER A 648 -16.58 -5.64 -5.86
CA SER A 648 -17.08 -7.02 -5.85
C SER A 648 -18.61 -7.10 -5.78
N GLU A 649 -19.23 -6.29 -4.92
CA GLU A 649 -20.68 -6.17 -4.76
C GLU A 649 -21.28 -4.94 -5.47
N ALA A 650 -20.47 -4.22 -6.26
CA ALA A 650 -20.95 -3.02 -6.94
C ALA A 650 -21.94 -3.40 -8.04
N TYR A 651 -23.10 -2.75 -8.04
CA TYR A 651 -24.16 -3.03 -9.01
C TYR A 651 -23.81 -2.62 -10.46
N ASN A 652 -22.90 -1.66 -10.63
CA ASN A 652 -22.47 -1.16 -11.93
C ASN A 652 -20.96 -0.91 -11.96
N PRO A 653 -20.14 -1.97 -11.86
CA PRO A 653 -18.70 -1.83 -11.72
C PRO A 653 -18.07 -1.34 -13.03
N PRO A 654 -16.89 -0.70 -12.96
CA PRO A 654 -16.08 -0.46 -14.13
C PRO A 654 -15.73 -1.78 -14.83
N ILE A 655 -15.65 -1.79 -16.16
CA ILE A 655 -15.22 -2.97 -16.93
C ILE A 655 -13.93 -2.69 -17.69
N LEU A 656 -13.19 -3.75 -18.01
CA LEU A 656 -12.04 -3.67 -18.89
C LEU A 656 -12.43 -3.99 -20.33
N VAL A 657 -12.04 -3.12 -21.25
CA VAL A 657 -12.15 -3.29 -22.71
C VAL A 657 -10.74 -3.32 -23.32
N ARG A 658 -10.58 -3.76 -24.57
CA ARG A 658 -9.30 -3.73 -25.31
C ARG A 658 -8.16 -4.48 -24.59
N LYS A 659 -8.44 -5.69 -24.08
CA LYS A 659 -7.47 -6.44 -23.27
C LYS A 659 -6.14 -6.69 -23.99
N GLU A 660 -6.15 -6.83 -25.32
CA GLU A 660 -4.94 -6.98 -26.14
C GLU A 660 -4.01 -5.77 -26.07
N ALA A 661 -4.50 -4.58 -25.69
CA ALA A 661 -3.66 -3.40 -25.56
C ALA A 661 -2.81 -3.40 -24.28
N PHE A 662 -3.16 -4.22 -23.28
CA PHE A 662 -2.44 -4.30 -22.01
C PHE A 662 -1.36 -5.39 -21.99
N VAL A 663 -1.35 -6.27 -22.99
CA VAL A 663 -0.48 -7.44 -23.10
C VAL A 663 0.24 -7.44 -24.46
N THR A 664 1.30 -8.23 -24.60
CA THR A 664 2.04 -8.36 -25.87
C THR A 664 1.63 -9.62 -26.64
N ALA A 665 2.14 -9.78 -27.87
CA ALA A 665 1.86 -10.92 -28.73
C ALA A 665 2.32 -12.28 -28.15
N SER A 666 3.24 -12.27 -27.18
CA SER A 666 3.67 -13.50 -26.49
C SER A 666 2.65 -13.99 -25.46
N TYR A 667 1.63 -13.19 -25.10
CA TYR A 667 0.61 -13.58 -24.14
C TYR A 667 -0.28 -14.71 -24.71
N PRO A 668 -0.54 -15.80 -23.96
CA PRO A 668 -1.24 -16.99 -24.48
C PRO A 668 -2.61 -16.73 -25.14
N HIS A 669 -3.31 -15.69 -24.72
CA HIS A 669 -4.63 -15.32 -25.23
C HIS A 669 -4.66 -14.05 -26.08
N TYR A 670 -3.50 -13.51 -26.47
CA TYR A 670 -3.38 -12.26 -27.24
C TYR A 670 -4.27 -12.23 -28.48
N GLU A 671 -4.12 -13.20 -29.39
CA GLU A 671 -4.89 -13.25 -30.65
C GLU A 671 -6.40 -13.36 -30.42
N LYS A 672 -6.80 -14.03 -29.34
CA LYS A 672 -8.21 -14.16 -28.95
C LYS A 672 -8.79 -12.80 -28.54
N PHE A 673 -8.04 -12.01 -27.77
CA PHE A 673 -8.44 -10.67 -27.35
C PHE A 673 -8.42 -9.70 -28.54
N ALA A 674 -7.35 -9.70 -29.33
CA ALA A 674 -7.21 -8.83 -30.49
C ALA A 674 -8.32 -9.05 -31.52
N LYS A 675 -8.72 -10.30 -31.74
CA LYS A 675 -9.85 -10.63 -32.62
C LYS A 675 -11.17 -10.06 -32.14
N LEU A 676 -11.45 -10.11 -30.83
CA LEU A 676 -12.66 -9.53 -30.26
C LEU A 676 -12.66 -8.01 -30.43
N THR A 677 -11.56 -7.33 -30.07
CA THR A 677 -11.46 -5.88 -30.21
C THR A 677 -11.62 -5.43 -31.66
N ARG A 678 -11.03 -6.14 -32.63
CA ARG A 678 -11.25 -5.85 -34.08
C ARG A 678 -12.72 -5.95 -34.48
N GLN A 679 -13.49 -6.90 -33.92
CA GLN A 679 -14.93 -7.02 -34.18
C GLN A 679 -15.72 -5.84 -33.60
N GLU A 680 -15.35 -5.40 -32.40
CA GLU A 680 -16.01 -4.30 -31.69
C GLU A 680 -15.69 -2.93 -32.32
N GLU A 681 -14.44 -2.72 -32.72
CA GLU A 681 -14.02 -1.54 -33.50
C GLU A 681 -14.71 -1.48 -34.85
N LYS A 682 -14.88 -2.62 -35.54
CA LYS A 682 -15.59 -2.66 -36.82
C LYS A 682 -17.03 -2.17 -36.69
N LEU A 683 -17.68 -2.45 -35.57
CA LEU A 683 -19.00 -1.94 -35.23
C LEU A 683 -18.98 -0.55 -34.59
N GLY A 684 -17.78 -0.01 -34.29
CA GLY A 684 -17.54 1.25 -33.58
C GLY A 684 -18.22 1.32 -32.21
N ILE A 685 -18.36 0.18 -31.55
CA ILE A 685 -18.88 0.07 -30.17
C ILE A 685 -17.87 0.68 -29.18
N LEU A 686 -16.59 0.72 -29.58
CA LEU A 686 -15.51 1.33 -28.82
C LEU A 686 -15.24 2.81 -29.23
N ASP A 687 -16.09 3.40 -30.09
CA ASP A 687 -15.95 4.79 -30.51
C ASP A 687 -16.54 5.73 -29.42
N GLY A 688 -15.75 6.72 -28.99
CA GLY A 688 -16.09 7.62 -27.89
C GLY A 688 -15.89 6.93 -26.54
N GLY A 689 -15.00 7.48 -25.70
CA GLY A 689 -14.51 6.88 -24.44
C GLY A 689 -15.54 6.75 -23.30
N VAL A 690 -16.78 6.36 -23.62
CA VAL A 690 -17.98 6.41 -22.80
C VAL A 690 -18.33 5.05 -22.20
N VAL A 691 -17.93 3.92 -22.80
CA VAL A 691 -18.15 2.63 -22.14
C VAL A 691 -17.08 2.43 -21.07
N LYS A 692 -17.45 2.72 -19.83
CA LYS A 692 -16.58 2.44 -18.68
C LYS A 692 -17.22 1.51 -17.67
N LYS A 693 -18.56 1.40 -17.64
CA LYS A 693 -19.27 0.57 -16.65
C LYS A 693 -20.10 -0.54 -17.28
N TYR A 694 -20.34 -1.59 -16.51
CA TYR A 694 -21.00 -2.82 -16.96
C TYR A 694 -22.38 -2.58 -17.60
N ARG A 695 -23.24 -1.77 -17.01
CA ARG A 695 -24.60 -1.52 -17.54
C ARG A 695 -24.60 -0.69 -18.82
N GLU A 696 -23.67 0.26 -18.92
CA GLU A 696 -23.45 1.05 -20.13
C GLU A 696 -22.99 0.13 -21.26
N TRP A 697 -22.13 -0.84 -20.95
CA TRP A 697 -21.69 -1.86 -21.91
C TRP A 697 -22.82 -2.76 -22.37
N VAL A 698 -23.62 -3.30 -21.44
CA VAL A 698 -24.80 -4.11 -21.79
C VAL A 698 -25.71 -3.33 -22.71
N LYS A 699 -26.08 -2.09 -22.33
CA LYS A 699 -26.93 -1.21 -23.14
C LYS A 699 -26.34 -0.95 -24.53
N CYS A 700 -25.04 -0.70 -24.61
CA CYS A 700 -24.35 -0.49 -25.88
C CYS A 700 -24.43 -1.72 -26.80
N LEU A 701 -24.29 -2.93 -26.25
CA LEU A 701 -24.48 -4.17 -27.02
C LEU A 701 -25.92 -4.31 -27.52
N GLU A 702 -26.92 -3.95 -26.71
CA GLU A 702 -28.33 -3.97 -27.13
C GLU A 702 -28.61 -2.96 -28.24
N GLU A 703 -28.11 -1.73 -28.09
CA GLU A 703 -28.25 -0.65 -29.07
C GLU A 703 -27.58 -1.00 -30.42
N ASN A 704 -26.54 -1.82 -30.39
CA ASN A 704 -25.85 -2.34 -31.57
C ASN A 704 -26.35 -3.72 -32.01
N CYS A 705 -27.45 -4.23 -31.44
CA CYS A 705 -28.10 -5.49 -31.80
C CYS A 705 -27.17 -6.72 -31.72
N VAL A 706 -26.22 -6.72 -30.81
CA VAL A 706 -25.18 -7.75 -30.69
C VAL A 706 -25.09 -8.31 -29.28
N LYS A 707 -24.49 -9.48 -29.16
CA LYS A 707 -24.18 -10.15 -27.89
C LYS A 707 -22.81 -10.81 -27.99
N ILE A 708 -22.16 -10.98 -26.86
CA ILE A 708 -20.86 -11.65 -26.77
C ILE A 708 -21.06 -13.05 -26.21
N LYS A 709 -20.47 -14.06 -26.86
CA LYS A 709 -20.41 -15.43 -26.36
C LYS A 709 -18.96 -15.92 -26.42
N GLY A 710 -18.35 -16.14 -25.25
CA GLY A 710 -16.89 -16.28 -25.15
C GLY A 710 -16.21 -14.97 -25.54
N HIS A 711 -15.23 -15.02 -26.45
CA HIS A 711 -14.55 -13.82 -26.99
C HIS A 711 -14.90 -13.60 -28.46
N LYS A 712 -16.18 -13.75 -28.79
CA LYS A 712 -16.71 -13.52 -30.14
C LYS A 712 -18.04 -12.81 -30.07
N LEU A 713 -18.24 -11.90 -31.01
CA LEU A 713 -19.42 -11.08 -31.14
C LEU A 713 -20.40 -11.72 -32.13
N PHE A 714 -21.67 -11.78 -31.74
CA PHE A 714 -22.77 -12.38 -32.51
C PHE A 714 -23.95 -11.41 -32.59
N TRP A 715 -24.68 -11.44 -33.70
CA TRP A 715 -25.96 -10.73 -33.79
C TRP A 715 -27.00 -11.37 -32.85
N ARG A 716 -27.81 -10.51 -32.24
CA ARG A 716 -28.96 -10.93 -31.44
C ARG A 716 -30.03 -11.55 -32.34
N SER A 717 -30.59 -12.68 -31.92
CA SER A 717 -31.63 -13.40 -32.66
C SER A 717 -33.00 -12.73 -32.56
N ASP A 718 -33.18 -11.89 -31.55
CA ASP A 718 -34.38 -11.11 -31.23
C ASP A 718 -34.32 -9.66 -31.74
N ALA A 719 -33.25 -9.28 -32.46
CA ALA A 719 -33.08 -7.93 -32.98
C ALA A 719 -33.86 -7.68 -34.28
N ASP A 720 -34.30 -6.44 -34.47
CA ASP A 720 -34.96 -5.98 -35.70
C ASP A 720 -34.05 -6.19 -36.94
N PRO A 721 -34.48 -7.01 -37.93
CA PRO A 721 -33.71 -7.28 -39.14
C PRO A 721 -33.31 -6.03 -39.94
N GLU A 722 -34.12 -4.97 -39.95
CA GLU A 722 -33.80 -3.73 -40.69
C GLU A 722 -32.67 -2.96 -40.00
N ARG A 723 -32.74 -2.87 -38.67
CA ARG A 723 -31.69 -2.24 -37.85
C ARG A 723 -30.37 -2.98 -37.96
N VAL A 724 -30.38 -4.32 -37.96
CA VAL A 724 -29.18 -5.14 -38.17
C VAL A 724 -28.56 -4.87 -39.55
N LYS A 725 -29.36 -4.79 -40.62
CA LYS A 725 -28.86 -4.45 -41.97
C LYS A 725 -28.22 -3.07 -42.02
N MET A 726 -28.83 -2.06 -41.39
CA MET A 726 -28.26 -0.72 -41.31
C MET A 726 -26.90 -0.71 -40.60
N LEU A 727 -26.79 -1.40 -39.45
CA LEU A 727 -25.53 -1.51 -38.70
C LEU A 727 -24.45 -2.27 -39.46
N GLN A 728 -24.81 -3.34 -40.18
CA GLN A 728 -23.88 -4.08 -41.05
C GLN A 728 -23.34 -3.22 -42.19
N LYS A 729 -24.19 -2.37 -42.78
CA LYS A 729 -23.79 -1.42 -43.82
C LYS A 729 -22.81 -0.38 -43.26
N ALA A 730 -23.14 0.24 -42.12
CA ALA A 730 -22.28 1.21 -41.45
C ALA A 730 -20.91 0.61 -41.06
N ALA A 731 -20.89 -0.63 -40.58
CA ALA A 731 -19.67 -1.35 -40.26
C ALA A 731 -18.79 -1.64 -41.49
N SER A 732 -19.42 -1.93 -42.64
CA SER A 732 -18.74 -2.14 -43.91
C SER A 732 -18.15 -0.85 -44.46
N GLU A 733 -18.91 0.25 -44.40
CA GLU A 733 -18.45 1.60 -44.78
C GLU A 733 -17.26 2.07 -43.91
N ARG A 734 -17.30 1.80 -42.60
CA ARG A 734 -16.18 2.06 -41.68
C ARG A 734 -14.93 1.27 -42.06
N GLN A 735 -15.10 -0.01 -42.38
CA GLN A 735 -13.97 -0.85 -42.79
C GLN A 735 -13.35 -0.36 -44.10
N GLN A 736 -14.19 0.05 -45.07
CA GLN A 736 -13.73 0.61 -46.34
C GLN A 736 -12.93 1.90 -46.14
N LYS A 737 -13.43 2.83 -45.32
CA LYS A 737 -12.70 4.07 -44.96
C LYS A 737 -11.37 3.79 -44.26
N LYS A 738 -11.31 2.80 -43.36
CA LYS A 738 -10.06 2.44 -42.65
C LYS A 738 -9.03 1.84 -43.60
N ILE A 739 -9.47 1.08 -44.62
CA ILE A 739 -8.61 0.56 -45.69
C ILE A 739 -8.08 1.71 -46.56
N GLU A 740 -8.93 2.66 -46.95
CA GLU A 740 -8.54 3.83 -47.75
C GLU A 740 -7.54 4.74 -47.02
N VAL A 741 -7.73 4.98 -45.71
CA VAL A 741 -6.78 5.75 -44.88
C VAL A 741 -5.44 5.04 -44.73
N ASN A 742 -5.44 3.71 -44.59
CA ASN A 742 -4.20 2.94 -44.49
C ASN A 742 -3.46 2.86 -45.84
N ALA A 743 -4.19 2.80 -46.96
CA ALA A 743 -3.60 2.87 -48.31
C ALA A 743 -2.96 4.23 -48.58
N GLY A 744 -3.64 5.33 -48.22
CA GLY A 744 -3.07 6.68 -48.34
C GLY A 744 -1.85 6.93 -47.45
N LYS A 745 -1.80 6.34 -46.24
CA LYS A 745 -0.59 6.40 -45.38
C LYS A 745 0.60 5.65 -46.00
N MET A 746 0.37 4.55 -46.72
CA MET A 746 1.42 3.82 -47.43
C MET A 746 1.95 4.59 -48.64
N GLU A 747 1.08 5.28 -49.38
CA GLU A 747 1.47 6.15 -50.51
C GLU A 747 2.30 7.35 -50.04
N VAL A 748 1.94 8.00 -48.93
CA VAL A 748 2.72 9.13 -48.36
C VAL A 748 4.10 8.70 -47.85
N THR A 749 4.23 7.47 -47.30
CA THR A 749 5.56 6.92 -46.95
C THR A 749 6.39 6.51 -48.17
N ALA A 750 5.77 6.23 -49.32
CA ALA A 750 6.47 5.93 -50.56
C ALA A 750 6.91 7.22 -51.30
N GLU A 751 6.07 8.25 -51.34
CA GLU A 751 6.44 9.56 -51.90
C GLU A 751 7.51 10.30 -51.05
N GLY A 752 7.53 10.08 -49.73
CA GLY A 752 8.60 10.58 -48.86
C GLY A 752 9.97 9.91 -49.09
N ALA A 753 9.98 8.68 -49.63
CA ALA A 753 11.20 7.96 -50.01
C ALA A 753 11.70 8.36 -51.40
N GLU A 754 10.82 8.70 -52.34
CA GLU A 754 11.22 9.24 -53.67
C GLU A 754 11.65 10.72 -53.63
N GLY A 755 11.17 11.50 -52.64
CA GLY A 755 11.60 12.88 -52.42
C GLY A 755 13.04 13.03 -51.89
N THR A 756 13.63 11.97 -51.32
CA THR A 756 15.00 11.99 -50.76
C THR A 756 16.08 11.50 -51.74
N GLU A 757 15.71 10.97 -52.91
CA GLU A 757 16.67 10.60 -53.97
C GLU A 757 16.95 11.73 -54.97
N LYS A 758 16.08 12.75 -55.10
CA LYS A 758 16.30 13.89 -56.03
C LYS A 758 17.16 15.03 -55.49
N GLU A 759 17.46 15.08 -54.19
CA GLU A 759 18.34 16.10 -53.60
C GLU A 759 19.82 15.67 -53.50
N LYS A 760 20.18 14.46 -53.94
CA LYS A 760 21.59 13.99 -53.97
C LYS A 760 22.30 14.17 -55.31
N GLU A 761 21.65 14.69 -56.35
CA GLU A 761 22.25 14.83 -57.69
C GLU A 761 22.65 16.28 -58.08
N TYR A 762 22.50 17.27 -57.18
CA TYR A 762 22.84 18.69 -57.42
C TYR A 762 23.84 19.27 -56.39
N GLY A 763 24.84 18.48 -55.98
CA GLY A 763 25.78 18.86 -54.92
C GLY A 763 27.26 18.59 -55.19
N GLU A 764 27.68 18.29 -56.42
CA GLU A 764 29.10 18.11 -56.78
C GLU A 764 29.46 18.94 -58.01
N GLU A 765 29.40 20.27 -57.91
CA GLU A 765 30.17 21.14 -58.80
C GLU A 765 30.23 22.55 -58.20
N LYS A 766 31.29 22.83 -57.42
CA LYS A 766 32.02 24.12 -57.32
C LYS A 766 32.87 24.17 -56.05
N GLY A 767 34.16 24.41 -56.23
CA GLY A 767 35.02 24.84 -55.12
C GLY A 767 36.51 24.55 -55.26
N SER A 768 37.08 24.76 -56.45
CA SER A 768 38.52 25.05 -56.61
C SER A 768 38.75 26.54 -56.35
N ASP A 769 39.41 26.86 -55.24
CA ASP A 769 40.45 27.90 -55.08
C ASP A 769 41.07 27.85 -53.68
#